data_AF-A0A0B2VQH1-F1
#
_entry.id   AF-A0A0B2VQH1-F1
#
_cell.length_a   1.000
_cell.length_b   1.000
_cell.length_c   1.000
_cell.angle_alpha   90.00
_cell.angle_beta   90.00
_cell.angle_gamma   90.00
#
_symmetry.space_group_name_H-M   'P 1'
#
loop_
_entity.id
_entity.type
_entity.pdbx_description
1 polymer ?
#
loop_
_entity_poly.entity_id
_entity_poly.type
_entity_poly.pdbx_seq_one_letter_code
_entity_poly.pdbx_strand_id
1 'polypeptide(L)'
;MVSLFNRLLSIDEVQKRVIQFKDEVDKLLLQEELARLNSYDMHNLQRRCADLKKQIDGYIHKIEGMKVGAKNAGEVEVRDGLMQQLDDLSDDLAMLINPNHVRKKPRAVEELLEQETEHCSRESEQGDTFVERDVAEPSKRELLKEDTFQGYSVEEDGTDFGDLNDNREKKEQRISAESPSPEGILISENLFRVIADFQAEQQSDLSVRTGETVIIHATREDGWWMAERSDGKRGLIPKTFLKVHPKSPAVLHERVSVEVHRPATTSSSQPLSIEEQEEISARKGAEVGSHNAENVRKAQHEAASMKSVPLMATMAEQENMRTVPAKVVKQITGGLQRQQVSETCLGAALSNDVHLSYRCHLTPRLSESNVGFHDLYWNYEANKLRKRRVRISKIFRLLRLENMPTDIRNIHSRLIRICLFDLTGKTGRQVVSNVHTIKAQARAHGERTWTFIAKTDGEHTSVEFSDFFVRSNYIQVDVVILIEASVVHCDADGKISETPMGYASLPIIGESGHCCLQNRTYTEALLSGNIFKKNSAGLTRNTTHMKISFRVSDVNETIVSFVDSLPDILVWNPMFARLGFYYRRSLGEVLLKQRSNPMNGELIPDPFLATFPIIVDQVDVMDLLRSLWMNKLKSYGNKKREELEENALFRELYMNTAFVLCGTVPMPQYDMLNVNGLAERAAILKAFREQYVASNNPLKYLVTQRSKPLDIFAYAVDLVGEHAID
;
A
#
# COMPACT_ATOMS: atom_id res chain seq x y z
N MET A 1 -7.16 -44.55 -43.85
CA MET A 1 -6.55 -45.67 -43.12
C MET A 1 -5.66 -45.10 -42.04
N VAL A 2 -5.89 -45.57 -40.81
CA VAL A 2 -5.25 -45.19 -39.54
C VAL A 2 -3.72 -45.15 -39.65
N SER A 3 -3.07 -44.05 -39.26
CA SER A 3 -1.72 -44.00 -38.64
C SER A 3 -1.07 -42.62 -38.79
N LEU A 4 -1.45 -41.65 -37.96
CA LEU A 4 -0.63 -40.45 -37.70
C LEU A 4 -0.54 -40.08 -36.20
N PHE A 5 -1.18 -40.87 -35.33
CA PHE A 5 -1.17 -40.66 -33.89
C PHE A 5 -0.86 -41.99 -33.20
N ASN A 6 0.42 -42.23 -32.95
CA ASN A 6 0.90 -43.04 -31.84
C ASN A 6 2.41 -42.77 -31.74
N ARG A 7 2.74 -41.57 -31.24
CA ARG A 7 4.08 -41.33 -30.69
C ARG A 7 4.16 -42.25 -29.47
N LEU A 8 5.00 -43.28 -29.51
CA LEU A 8 5.29 -44.11 -28.35
C LEU A 8 5.81 -43.18 -27.25
N LEU A 9 5.01 -43.02 -26.19
CA LEU A 9 5.43 -42.32 -24.97
C LEU A 9 6.62 -43.07 -24.38
N SER A 10 7.68 -42.35 -24.00
CA SER A 10 8.77 -42.96 -23.23
C SER A 10 8.39 -43.06 -21.74
N ILE A 11 9.02 -43.98 -21.00
CA ILE A 11 8.81 -44.12 -19.54
C ILE A 11 9.16 -42.79 -18.82
N ASP A 12 10.21 -42.08 -19.26
CA ASP A 12 10.59 -40.76 -18.73
C ASP A 12 9.52 -39.68 -18.96
N GLU A 13 8.85 -39.69 -20.12
CA GLU A 13 7.75 -38.76 -20.41
C GLU A 13 6.54 -39.04 -19.52
N VAL A 14 6.23 -40.32 -19.29
CA VAL A 14 5.18 -40.74 -18.37
C VAL A 14 5.51 -40.29 -16.95
N GLN A 15 6.73 -40.55 -16.47
CA GLN A 15 7.17 -40.18 -15.13
C GLN A 15 7.07 -38.67 -14.87
N LYS A 16 7.50 -37.83 -15.82
CA LYS A 16 7.33 -36.37 -15.72
C LYS A 16 5.86 -35.96 -15.65
N ARG A 17 5.00 -36.64 -16.40
CA ARG A 17 3.56 -36.33 -16.40
C ARG A 17 2.86 -36.81 -15.12
N VAL A 18 3.29 -37.92 -14.52
CA VAL A 18 2.78 -38.37 -13.21
C VAL A 18 3.06 -37.33 -12.11
N ILE A 19 4.26 -36.73 -12.10
CA ILE A 19 4.59 -35.66 -11.15
C ILE A 19 3.65 -34.45 -11.34
N GLN A 20 3.39 -34.06 -12.59
CA GLN A 20 2.47 -32.96 -12.89
C GLN A 20 1.03 -33.28 -12.47
N PHE A 21 0.56 -34.51 -12.72
CA PHE A 21 -0.76 -34.93 -12.28
C PHE A 21 -0.89 -34.95 -10.76
N LYS A 22 0.16 -35.37 -10.04
CA LYS A 22 0.18 -35.31 -8.58
C LYS A 22 0.00 -33.87 -8.06
N ASP A 23 0.76 -32.92 -8.59
CA ASP A 23 0.64 -31.50 -8.23
C ASP A 23 -0.75 -30.92 -8.57
N GLU A 24 -1.35 -31.34 -9.69
CA GLU A 24 -2.69 -30.91 -10.10
C GLU A 24 -3.79 -31.50 -9.20
N VAL A 25 -3.66 -32.77 -8.79
CA VAL A 25 -4.59 -33.45 -7.86
C VAL A 25 -4.49 -32.87 -6.45
N ASP A 26 -3.29 -32.65 -5.92
CA ASP A 26 -3.08 -32.06 -4.59
C ASP A 26 -3.70 -30.67 -4.49
N LYS A 27 -3.62 -29.86 -5.56
CA LYS A 27 -4.29 -28.54 -5.63
C LYS A 27 -5.81 -28.64 -5.62
N LEU A 28 -6.39 -29.67 -6.22
CA LEU A 28 -7.84 -29.87 -6.23
C LEU A 28 -8.34 -30.40 -4.88
N LEU A 29 -7.57 -31.28 -4.22
CA LEU A 29 -7.87 -31.76 -2.86
C LEU A 29 -7.89 -30.59 -1.85
N LEU A 30 -6.92 -29.67 -1.94
CA LEU A 30 -6.88 -28.47 -1.09
C LEU A 30 -8.07 -27.51 -1.32
N GLN A 31 -8.76 -27.60 -2.47
CA GLN A 31 -9.94 -26.78 -2.77
C GLN A 31 -11.25 -27.39 -2.25
N GLU A 32 -11.23 -28.63 -1.74
CA GLU A 32 -12.44 -29.34 -1.32
C GLU A 32 -13.17 -28.65 -0.15
N GLU A 33 -12.45 -28.29 0.91
CA GLU A 33 -13.04 -27.68 2.11
C GLU A 33 -13.72 -26.34 1.79
N LEU A 34 -13.09 -25.54 0.91
CA LEU A 34 -13.61 -24.25 0.45
C LEU A 34 -14.83 -24.42 -0.46
N ALA A 35 -14.84 -25.45 -1.32
CA ALA A 35 -15.93 -25.70 -2.24
C ALA A 35 -17.19 -26.27 -1.54
N ARG A 36 -17.06 -26.95 -0.38
CA ARG A 36 -18.21 -27.48 0.39
C ARG A 36 -19.16 -26.39 0.88
N LEU A 37 -18.71 -25.15 0.98
CA LEU A 37 -19.48 -24.01 1.44
C LEU A 37 -20.44 -23.46 0.36
N ASN A 38 -20.26 -23.82 -0.91
CA ASN A 38 -21.09 -23.34 -2.03
C ASN A 38 -21.35 -24.43 -3.09
N SER A 39 -22.61 -24.73 -3.36
CA SER A 39 -23.04 -25.74 -4.34
C SER A 39 -22.52 -25.50 -5.77
N TYR A 40 -22.37 -24.24 -6.20
CA TYR A 40 -21.84 -23.89 -7.52
C TYR A 40 -20.34 -24.19 -7.64
N ASP A 41 -19.57 -23.87 -6.59
CA ASP A 41 -18.13 -24.12 -6.54
C ASP A 41 -17.83 -25.61 -6.40
N MET A 42 -18.65 -26.34 -5.64
CA MET A 42 -18.59 -27.80 -5.57
C MET A 42 -18.82 -28.44 -6.94
N HIS A 43 -19.84 -28.02 -7.70
CA HIS A 43 -20.10 -28.56 -9.04
C HIS A 43 -18.94 -28.25 -10.02
N ASN A 44 -18.36 -27.05 -9.95
CA ASN A 44 -17.20 -26.69 -10.76
C ASN A 44 -15.92 -27.43 -10.35
N LEU A 45 -15.73 -27.72 -9.06
CA LEU A 45 -14.64 -28.55 -8.56
C LEU A 45 -14.80 -30.00 -9.05
N GLN A 46 -15.99 -30.59 -8.90
CA GLN A 46 -16.30 -31.94 -9.36
C GLN A 46 -16.11 -32.09 -10.88
N ARG A 47 -16.49 -31.08 -11.68
CA ARG A 47 -16.26 -31.07 -13.13
C ARG A 47 -14.76 -31.08 -13.48
N ARG A 48 -13.95 -30.25 -12.80
CA ARG A 48 -12.50 -30.22 -12.99
C ARG A 48 -11.84 -31.53 -12.56
N CYS A 49 -12.30 -32.13 -11.46
CA CYS A 49 -11.85 -33.46 -11.02
C CYS A 49 -12.18 -34.53 -12.07
N ALA A 50 -13.38 -34.50 -12.66
CA ALA A 50 -13.78 -35.45 -13.70
C ALA A 50 -12.96 -35.30 -14.99
N ASP A 51 -12.68 -34.06 -15.41
CA ASP A 51 -11.85 -33.78 -16.59
C ASP A 51 -10.39 -34.23 -16.37
N LEU A 52 -9.83 -34.01 -15.19
CA LEU A 52 -8.48 -34.46 -14.84
C LEU A 52 -8.40 -35.98 -14.70
N LYS A 53 -9.38 -36.60 -14.05
CA LYS A 53 -9.48 -38.06 -13.91
C LYS A 53 -9.51 -38.73 -15.28
N LYS A 54 -10.28 -38.19 -16.23
CA LYS A 54 -10.34 -38.69 -17.61
C LYS A 54 -8.97 -38.63 -18.31
N GLN A 55 -8.16 -37.61 -18.03
CA GLN A 55 -6.80 -37.53 -18.56
C GLN A 55 -5.91 -38.61 -17.93
N ILE A 56 -5.96 -38.80 -16.61
CA ILE A 56 -5.19 -39.82 -15.88
C ILE A 56 -5.56 -41.23 -16.36
N ASP A 57 -6.85 -41.56 -16.45
CA ASP A 57 -7.35 -42.84 -16.98
C ASP A 57 -6.85 -43.09 -18.43
N GLY A 58 -6.78 -42.04 -19.24
CA GLY A 58 -6.21 -42.10 -20.58
C GLY A 58 -4.70 -42.37 -20.61
N TYR A 59 -3.95 -42.02 -19.57
CA TYR A 59 -2.54 -42.36 -19.41
C TYR A 59 -2.34 -43.78 -18.86
N ILE A 60 -3.20 -44.25 -17.95
CA ILE A 60 -3.21 -45.64 -17.48
C ILE A 60 -3.35 -46.60 -18.66
N HIS A 61 -4.35 -46.39 -19.53
CA HIS A 61 -4.54 -47.20 -20.72
C HIS A 61 -3.36 -47.15 -21.71
N LYS A 62 -2.66 -46.01 -21.80
CA LYS A 62 -1.47 -45.89 -22.66
C LYS A 62 -0.29 -46.71 -22.11
N ILE A 63 -0.13 -46.76 -20.79
CA ILE A 63 0.91 -47.55 -20.11
C ILE A 63 0.61 -49.05 -20.21
N GLU A 64 -0.65 -49.46 -20.04
CA GLU A 64 -1.10 -50.85 -20.26
C GLU A 64 -0.78 -51.35 -21.68
N GLY A 65 -0.89 -50.47 -22.68
CA GLY A 65 -0.56 -50.74 -24.08
C GLY A 65 0.95 -50.81 -24.39
N MET A 66 1.83 -50.46 -23.44
CA MET A 66 3.28 -50.51 -23.65
C MET A 66 3.79 -51.95 -23.60
N LYS A 67 4.25 -52.47 -24.75
CA LYS A 67 4.97 -53.75 -24.83
C LYS A 67 6.39 -53.58 -24.28
N VAL A 68 6.58 -53.79 -22.98
CA VAL A 68 7.93 -53.90 -22.39
C VAL A 68 8.49 -55.27 -22.74
N GLY A 69 9.69 -55.32 -23.34
CA GLY A 69 10.35 -56.59 -23.64
C GLY A 69 10.75 -57.30 -22.36
N ALA A 70 10.42 -58.59 -22.23
CA ALA A 70 10.66 -59.42 -21.03
C ALA A 70 12.14 -59.61 -20.62
N LYS A 71 13.07 -58.84 -21.19
CA LYS A 71 14.51 -58.89 -20.92
C LYS A 71 15.03 -57.74 -20.02
N ASN A 72 14.21 -56.72 -19.74
CA ASN A 72 14.56 -55.59 -18.87
C ASN A 72 13.68 -55.58 -17.61
N ALA A 73 14.03 -56.38 -16.60
CA ALA A 73 13.26 -56.50 -15.36
C ALA A 73 13.05 -55.16 -14.64
N GLY A 74 14.04 -54.26 -14.66
CA GLY A 74 13.93 -52.93 -14.04
C GLY A 74 12.97 -51.97 -14.74
N GLU A 75 12.77 -52.08 -16.05
CA GLU A 75 11.80 -51.24 -16.78
C GLU A 75 10.36 -51.69 -16.52
N VAL A 76 10.14 -52.99 -16.27
CA VAL A 76 8.83 -53.52 -15.88
C VAL A 76 8.44 -53.02 -14.50
N GLU A 77 9.38 -53.04 -13.54
CA GLU A 77 9.16 -52.58 -12.16
C GLU A 77 8.85 -51.07 -12.10
N VAL A 78 9.58 -50.24 -12.86
CA VAL A 78 9.31 -48.79 -12.95
C VAL A 78 7.96 -48.52 -13.59
N ARG A 79 7.60 -49.27 -14.65
CA ARG A 79 6.30 -49.13 -15.31
C ARG A 79 5.15 -49.46 -14.35
N ASP A 80 5.26 -50.57 -13.64
CA ASP A 80 4.22 -51.05 -12.72
C ASP A 80 4.08 -50.09 -11.51
N GLY A 81 5.18 -49.50 -11.04
CA GLY A 81 5.17 -48.43 -10.03
C GLY A 81 4.46 -47.15 -10.50
N LEU A 82 4.71 -46.71 -11.74
CA LEU A 82 4.03 -45.54 -12.31
C LEU A 82 2.54 -45.79 -12.55
N MET A 83 2.17 -47.02 -12.94
CA MET A 83 0.77 -47.42 -13.09
C MET A 83 0.03 -47.36 -11.75
N GLN A 84 0.63 -47.88 -10.67
CA GLN A 84 0.05 -47.81 -9.34
C GLN A 84 -0.13 -46.36 -8.84
N GLN A 85 0.82 -45.46 -9.12
CA GLN A 85 0.70 -44.04 -8.77
C GLN A 85 -0.44 -43.34 -9.51
N LEU A 86 -0.66 -43.66 -10.79
CA LEU A 86 -1.76 -43.09 -11.56
C LEU A 86 -3.12 -43.65 -11.13
N ASP A 87 -3.19 -44.93 -10.78
CA ASP A 87 -4.39 -45.54 -10.20
C ASP A 87 -4.77 -44.86 -8.88
N ASP A 88 -3.80 -44.63 -7.98
CA ASP A 88 -4.03 -43.96 -6.71
C ASP A 88 -4.56 -42.52 -6.89
N LEU A 89 -3.99 -41.76 -7.82
CA LEU A 89 -4.45 -40.40 -8.16
C LEU A 89 -5.84 -40.40 -8.81
N SER A 90 -6.15 -41.42 -9.63
CA SER A 90 -7.47 -41.57 -10.25
C SER A 90 -8.55 -41.88 -9.21
N ASP A 91 -8.24 -42.71 -8.22
CA ASP A 91 -9.12 -43.03 -7.10
C ASP A 91 -9.32 -41.82 -6.16
N ASP A 92 -8.30 -41.00 -5.90
CA ASP A 92 -8.43 -39.74 -5.13
C ASP A 92 -9.42 -38.76 -5.77
N LEU A 93 -9.32 -38.58 -7.09
CA LEU A 93 -10.29 -37.76 -7.82
C LEU A 93 -11.68 -38.38 -7.82
N ALA A 94 -11.80 -39.70 -7.85
CA ALA A 94 -13.09 -40.39 -7.81
C ALA A 94 -13.83 -40.17 -6.48
N MET A 95 -13.10 -40.12 -5.36
CA MET A 95 -13.67 -39.78 -4.04
C MET A 95 -14.19 -38.33 -3.98
N LEU A 96 -13.49 -37.38 -4.60
CA LEU A 96 -13.96 -35.99 -4.71
C LEU A 96 -15.18 -35.82 -5.61
N ILE A 97 -15.28 -36.62 -6.68
CA ILE A 97 -16.42 -36.60 -7.61
C ILE A 97 -17.65 -37.24 -6.96
N ASN A 98 -17.46 -38.32 -6.20
CA ASN A 98 -18.52 -39.04 -5.52
C ASN A 98 -18.08 -39.47 -4.11
N PRO A 99 -18.62 -38.88 -3.03
CA PRO A 99 -18.26 -39.20 -1.65
C PRO A 99 -18.55 -40.66 -1.25
N ASN A 100 -19.40 -41.37 -2.00
CA ASN A 100 -19.70 -42.79 -1.78
C ASN A 100 -18.74 -43.72 -2.53
N HIS A 101 -17.72 -43.18 -3.20
CA HIS A 101 -16.72 -43.98 -3.90
C HIS A 101 -15.82 -44.71 -2.88
N VAL A 102 -15.80 -46.04 -2.95
CA VAL A 102 -14.91 -46.86 -2.13
C VAL A 102 -13.64 -47.11 -2.93
N ARG A 103 -12.50 -46.72 -2.37
CA ARG A 103 -11.16 -46.89 -2.95
C ARG A 103 -10.91 -48.36 -3.30
N LYS A 104 -10.28 -48.62 -4.45
CA LYS A 104 -10.08 -50.00 -4.93
C LYS A 104 -8.97 -50.75 -4.19
N LYS A 105 -7.97 -50.05 -3.64
CA LYS A 105 -6.87 -50.59 -2.82
C LYS A 105 -6.44 -49.61 -1.71
N PRO A 106 -6.10 -50.08 -0.50
CA PRO A 106 -5.57 -49.22 0.57
C PRO A 106 -4.18 -48.67 0.21
N ARG A 107 -3.87 -47.45 0.68
CA ARG A 107 -2.61 -46.76 0.38
C ARG A 107 -1.48 -47.43 1.18
N ALA A 108 -0.35 -47.73 0.55
CA ALA A 108 0.81 -48.39 1.20
C ALA A 108 1.46 -47.60 2.36
N VAL A 109 0.89 -46.47 2.77
CA VAL A 109 1.36 -45.61 3.87
C VAL A 109 0.65 -45.95 5.20
N GLU A 110 -0.41 -46.77 5.16
CA GLU A 110 -1.25 -47.06 6.33
C GLU A 110 -0.66 -48.14 7.27
N GLU A 111 0.41 -48.84 6.90
CA GLU A 111 1.12 -49.80 7.79
C GLU A 111 2.07 -49.15 8.79
N LEU A 112 2.37 -47.84 8.68
CA LEU A 112 3.26 -47.14 9.62
C LEU A 112 2.52 -46.35 10.71
N LEU A 113 1.23 -46.08 10.54
CA LEU A 113 0.43 -45.31 11.50
C LEU A 113 -0.34 -46.17 12.50
N GLU A 114 -0.49 -47.48 12.25
CA GLU A 114 -1.06 -48.41 13.24
C GLU A 114 -0.05 -48.86 14.31
N GLN A 115 1.25 -48.59 14.14
CA GLN A 115 2.30 -48.93 15.12
C GLN A 115 2.62 -47.82 16.12
N GLU A 116 2.25 -46.56 15.85
CA GLU A 116 2.47 -45.44 16.79
C GLU A 116 1.29 -45.21 17.75
N THR A 117 0.11 -45.78 17.47
CA THR A 117 -1.06 -45.69 18.36
C THR A 117 -1.10 -46.77 19.46
N GLU A 118 -0.29 -47.83 19.38
CA GLU A 118 -0.17 -48.83 20.46
C GLU A 118 0.97 -48.54 21.45
N HIS A 119 1.83 -47.56 21.19
CA HIS A 119 2.95 -47.21 22.10
C HIS A 119 2.69 -45.99 23.01
N CYS A 120 1.61 -45.24 22.78
CA CYS A 120 1.24 -44.07 23.60
C CYS A 120 0.18 -44.38 24.70
N SER A 121 -0.03 -45.64 25.04
CA SER A 121 -1.00 -46.06 26.08
C SER A 121 -0.41 -46.98 27.16
N ARG A 122 0.92 -46.99 27.35
CA ARG A 122 1.59 -47.86 28.33
C ARG A 122 2.73 -47.24 29.14
N GLU A 123 2.72 -45.93 29.40
CA GLU A 123 3.58 -45.35 30.45
C GLU A 123 2.82 -44.29 31.25
N SER A 124 1.87 -44.77 32.04
CA SER A 124 1.37 -44.03 33.20
C SER A 124 1.06 -45.03 34.31
N GLU A 125 2.09 -45.66 34.88
CA GLU A 125 2.04 -46.30 36.19
C GLU A 125 3.45 -46.69 36.66
N GLN A 126 3.79 -46.29 37.89
CA GLN A 126 5.00 -46.63 38.69
C GLN A 126 6.27 -45.82 38.32
N GLY A 127 6.90 -45.02 39.19
CA GLY A 127 7.03 -45.11 40.64
C GLY A 127 8.49 -45.45 40.98
N ASP A 128 9.24 -44.45 41.48
CA ASP A 128 10.52 -44.50 42.21
C ASP A 128 11.46 -45.71 42.07
N THR A 129 12.71 -45.49 41.66
CA THR A 129 13.89 -45.74 42.53
C THR A 129 15.22 -45.26 41.94
N PHE A 130 16.08 -44.85 42.87
CA PHE A 130 17.41 -44.25 42.76
C PHE A 130 18.50 -45.33 42.72
N VAL A 131 19.51 -45.24 41.83
CA VAL A 131 20.86 -45.83 42.06
C VAL A 131 21.95 -45.00 41.34
N GLU A 132 22.97 -44.61 42.10
CA GLU A 132 24.24 -43.97 41.73
C GLU A 132 25.24 -44.89 40.99
N ARG A 133 26.26 -44.24 40.39
CA ARG A 133 27.70 -44.62 40.17
C ARG A 133 28.12 -44.38 38.71
N ASP A 134 29.31 -43.91 38.36
CA ASP A 134 30.50 -43.47 39.10
C ASP A 134 31.37 -42.63 38.15
N VAL A 135 32.28 -41.86 38.75
CA VAL A 135 33.21 -40.87 38.22
C VAL A 135 34.36 -41.47 37.40
N ALA A 136 34.79 -40.79 36.32
CA ALA A 136 36.20 -40.71 35.91
C ALA A 136 36.49 -39.55 34.90
N GLU A 137 37.18 -38.52 35.39
CA GLU A 137 38.05 -37.57 34.66
C GLU A 137 39.51 -37.84 35.15
N PRO A 138 40.63 -37.17 34.74
CA PRO A 138 40.89 -36.19 33.66
C PRO A 138 42.31 -36.32 32.98
N SER A 139 42.68 -35.44 32.05
CA SER A 139 44.04 -34.81 31.96
C SER A 139 44.07 -33.66 30.93
N LYS A 140 44.17 -32.39 31.37
CA LYS A 140 45.35 -31.47 31.50
C LYS A 140 45.98 -30.98 30.17
N ARG A 141 45.74 -29.69 29.84
CA ARG A 141 46.67 -28.51 29.86
C ARG A 141 47.33 -28.28 28.48
N GLU A 142 47.41 -27.07 27.92
CA GLU A 142 48.11 -25.88 28.45
C GLU A 142 47.53 -24.53 27.98
N LEU A 143 47.68 -23.53 28.86
CA LEU A 143 47.53 -22.08 28.66
C LEU A 143 48.84 -21.48 28.12
N LEU A 144 48.76 -20.23 27.63
CA LEU A 144 49.69 -19.07 27.65
C LEU A 144 49.38 -18.24 26.38
N LYS A 145 49.26 -16.90 26.32
CA LYS A 145 49.52 -15.76 27.22
C LYS A 145 48.80 -14.52 26.65
N GLU A 146 48.40 -13.62 27.53
CA GLU A 146 48.04 -12.22 27.22
C GLU A 146 49.29 -11.42 26.82
N ASP A 147 49.13 -10.44 25.93
CA ASP A 147 49.96 -9.24 25.88
C ASP A 147 49.09 -8.02 25.50
N THR A 148 49.41 -6.89 26.13
CA THR A 148 48.71 -5.59 26.11
C THR A 148 49.50 -4.58 25.26
N PHE A 149 48.83 -3.50 24.78
CA PHE A 149 49.39 -2.21 24.27
C PHE A 149 49.78 -2.21 22.76
N GLN A 150 49.54 -1.24 21.86
CA GLN A 150 48.89 0.10 21.80
C GLN A 150 48.84 0.54 20.33
N GLY A 151 47.76 1.23 19.94
CA GLY A 151 47.66 2.29 18.93
C GLY A 151 48.29 2.13 17.53
N TYR A 152 47.45 2.05 16.50
CA TYR A 152 47.67 2.73 15.21
C TYR A 152 46.33 3.11 14.56
N SER A 153 46.35 4.25 13.88
CA SER A 153 45.22 4.99 13.32
C SER A 153 45.15 4.83 11.80
N VAL A 154 43.91 4.86 11.25
CA VAL A 154 43.49 5.23 9.86
C VAL A 154 43.96 4.24 8.75
N GLU A 155 43.11 3.70 7.87
CA GLU A 155 42.28 4.36 6.85
C GLU A 155 40.95 3.61 6.58
N GLU A 156 39.83 4.34 6.69
CA GLU A 156 38.52 3.93 6.19
C GLU A 156 38.34 4.44 4.76
N ASP A 157 38.31 3.54 3.78
CA ASP A 157 37.95 3.87 2.42
C ASP A 157 36.43 4.08 2.31
N GLY A 158 36.06 5.34 2.09
CA GLY A 158 34.70 5.80 1.91
C GLY A 158 34.08 5.30 0.61
N THR A 159 32.84 4.78 0.70
CA THR A 159 31.98 4.61 -0.48
C THR A 159 31.28 5.94 -0.77
N ASP A 160 32.01 6.79 -1.48
CA ASP A 160 31.56 8.09 -1.98
C ASP A 160 30.54 7.91 -3.11
N PHE A 161 29.35 8.50 -2.94
CA PHE A 161 28.46 8.83 -4.06
C PHE A 161 29.07 10.05 -4.78
N GLY A 162 30.07 9.78 -5.61
CA GLY A 162 30.84 10.75 -6.36
C GLY A 162 30.24 11.09 -7.72
N ASP A 163 30.12 12.39 -7.94
CA ASP A 163 29.91 13.14 -9.16
C ASP A 163 30.92 12.73 -10.27
N LEU A 164 30.45 12.51 -11.50
CA LEU A 164 31.32 12.38 -12.67
C LEU A 164 30.80 13.30 -13.77
N ASN A 165 31.46 14.45 -13.86
CA ASN A 165 31.46 15.30 -15.02
C ASN A 165 32.85 15.19 -15.64
N ASP A 166 32.98 14.56 -16.82
CA ASP A 166 34.04 14.96 -17.73
C ASP A 166 33.67 14.73 -19.20
N ASN A 167 34.14 15.69 -20.00
CA ASN A 167 33.88 15.86 -21.41
C ASN A 167 34.43 14.71 -22.26
N ARG A 168 33.62 14.19 -23.19
CA ARG A 168 34.14 13.65 -24.45
C ARG A 168 33.12 13.74 -25.59
N GLU A 169 33.42 14.69 -26.45
CA GLU A 169 33.17 14.83 -27.89
C GLU A 169 32.09 13.97 -28.59
N LYS A 170 31.21 14.74 -29.25
CA LYS A 170 30.26 14.43 -30.32
C LYS A 170 30.57 13.21 -31.20
N LYS A 171 29.53 12.41 -31.43
CA LYS A 171 29.18 11.92 -32.77
C LYS A 171 27.66 11.82 -32.92
N GLU A 172 27.11 12.77 -33.67
CA GLU A 172 25.72 12.76 -34.15
C GLU A 172 25.55 11.67 -35.21
N GLN A 173 24.50 10.84 -35.07
CA GLN A 173 23.89 10.17 -36.22
C GLN A 173 22.37 10.36 -36.14
N ARG A 174 21.87 11.18 -37.06
CA ARG A 174 20.46 11.36 -37.39
C ARG A 174 19.94 10.07 -38.02
N ILE A 175 18.81 9.55 -37.55
CA ILE A 175 17.92 8.71 -38.35
C ILE A 175 16.51 9.29 -38.25
N SER A 176 15.97 9.56 -39.43
CA SER A 176 14.70 10.19 -39.76
C SER A 176 13.48 9.30 -39.45
N ALA A 177 12.36 9.98 -39.29
CA ALA A 177 11.02 9.44 -39.08
C ALA A 177 10.56 8.47 -40.18
N GLU A 178 9.94 7.36 -39.78
CA GLU A 178 8.90 6.69 -40.57
C GLU A 178 8.03 5.81 -39.68
N SER A 179 6.71 5.94 -39.82
CA SER A 179 5.65 5.20 -39.14
C SER A 179 5.21 3.98 -39.95
N PRO A 180 4.96 2.82 -39.32
CA PRO A 180 4.03 1.83 -39.90
C PRO A 180 2.86 1.47 -38.97
N SER A 181 1.75 1.19 -39.64
CA SER A 181 0.37 0.95 -39.21
C SER A 181 0.12 -0.35 -38.41
N PRO A 182 -1.04 -0.50 -37.76
CA PRO A 182 -1.32 -1.58 -36.81
C PRO A 182 -1.88 -2.84 -37.50
N GLU A 183 -1.30 -4.00 -37.19
CA GLU A 183 -1.93 -5.30 -37.44
C GLU A 183 -2.95 -5.60 -36.33
N GLY A 184 -4.23 -5.66 -36.70
CA GLY A 184 -5.33 -6.11 -35.86
C GLY A 184 -6.05 -7.31 -36.49
N ILE A 185 -6.44 -8.27 -35.64
CA ILE A 185 -7.12 -9.51 -36.00
C ILE A 185 -8.52 -9.20 -36.61
N LEU A 186 -8.83 -9.78 -37.77
CA LEU A 186 -10.14 -9.70 -38.42
C LEU A 186 -11.15 -10.65 -37.74
N ILE A 187 -12.22 -10.10 -37.16
CA ILE A 187 -13.36 -10.86 -36.64
C ILE A 187 -14.45 -10.90 -37.73
N SER A 188 -15.18 -12.01 -37.80
CA SER A 188 -16.19 -12.31 -38.82
C SER A 188 -17.60 -11.74 -38.55
N GLU A 189 -17.79 -11.03 -37.43
CA GLU A 189 -19.05 -10.36 -37.06
C GLU A 189 -18.77 -8.95 -36.51
N ASN A 190 -18.66 -7.98 -37.42
CA ASN A 190 -18.16 -6.64 -37.08
C ASN A 190 -19.24 -5.61 -36.78
N LEU A 191 -20.52 -5.98 -36.65
CA LEU A 191 -21.62 -5.02 -36.48
C LEU A 191 -22.03 -4.86 -35.00
N PHE A 192 -21.84 -3.66 -34.46
CA PHE A 192 -22.10 -3.34 -33.06
C PHE A 192 -23.09 -2.18 -32.95
N ARG A 193 -23.93 -2.21 -31.91
CA ARG A 193 -24.82 -1.11 -31.54
C ARG A 193 -24.23 -0.30 -30.41
N VAL A 194 -24.27 1.01 -30.54
CA VAL A 194 -23.85 1.98 -29.53
C VAL A 194 -24.89 2.01 -28.42
N ILE A 195 -24.48 1.83 -27.17
CA ILE A 195 -25.38 1.77 -26.00
C ILE A 195 -25.34 3.02 -25.11
N ALA A 196 -24.41 3.94 -25.35
CA ALA A 196 -24.31 5.23 -24.70
C ALA A 196 -23.70 6.27 -25.65
N ASP A 197 -24.06 7.54 -25.50
CA ASP A 197 -23.52 8.64 -26.32
C ASP A 197 -22.03 8.81 -26.01
N PHE A 198 -21.21 8.97 -27.05
CA PHE A 198 -19.79 9.26 -26.91
C PHE A 198 -19.43 10.45 -27.82
N GLN A 199 -18.85 11.49 -27.22
CA GLN A 199 -18.40 12.67 -27.92
C GLN A 199 -16.88 12.61 -28.06
N ALA A 200 -16.38 12.85 -29.27
CA ALA A 200 -14.95 12.81 -29.57
C ALA A 200 -14.23 13.93 -28.80
N GLU A 201 -13.24 13.55 -27.98
CA GLU A 201 -12.40 14.48 -27.22
C GLU A 201 -11.07 14.74 -27.93
N GLN A 202 -10.63 13.80 -28.77
CA GLN A 202 -9.43 13.89 -29.59
C GLN A 202 -9.76 13.74 -31.08
N GLN A 203 -8.85 14.21 -31.94
CA GLN A 203 -9.05 14.19 -33.39
C GLN A 203 -9.10 12.76 -33.98
N SER A 204 -8.61 11.76 -33.24
CA SER A 204 -8.67 10.34 -33.58
C SER A 204 -9.97 9.63 -33.16
N ASP A 205 -10.84 10.31 -32.40
CA ASP A 205 -12.01 9.69 -31.79
C ASP A 205 -13.25 9.88 -32.68
N LEU A 206 -14.18 8.92 -32.62
CA LEU A 206 -15.41 8.98 -33.40
C LEU A 206 -16.60 9.29 -32.50
N SER A 207 -17.22 10.46 -32.70
CA SER A 207 -18.47 10.78 -32.00
C SER A 207 -19.62 9.89 -32.48
N VAL A 208 -20.32 9.26 -31.54
CA VAL A 208 -21.47 8.38 -31.79
C VAL A 208 -22.61 8.64 -30.82
N ARG A 209 -23.84 8.34 -31.24
CA ARG A 209 -25.03 8.43 -30.39
C ARG A 209 -25.61 7.06 -30.08
N THR A 210 -26.23 6.97 -28.91
CA THR A 210 -26.93 5.79 -28.41
C THR A 210 -27.94 5.31 -29.45
N GLY A 211 -27.88 4.03 -29.77
CA GLY A 211 -28.74 3.38 -30.74
C GLY A 211 -28.16 3.30 -32.16
N GLU A 212 -27.08 4.03 -32.48
CA GLU A 212 -26.40 3.93 -33.77
C GLU A 212 -25.70 2.58 -33.96
N THR A 213 -25.52 2.18 -35.21
CA THR A 213 -24.82 0.95 -35.57
C THR A 213 -23.48 1.29 -36.22
N VAL A 214 -22.41 0.66 -35.75
CA VAL A 214 -21.03 0.86 -36.23
C VAL A 214 -20.39 -0.47 -36.61
N ILE A 215 -19.45 -0.40 -37.56
CA ILE A 215 -18.65 -1.55 -38.01
C ILE A 215 -17.27 -1.47 -37.36
N ILE A 216 -16.84 -2.52 -36.67
CA ILE A 216 -15.52 -2.58 -36.02
C ILE A 216 -14.48 -3.17 -36.99
N HIS A 217 -13.44 -2.39 -37.26
CA HIS A 217 -12.37 -2.76 -38.20
C HIS A 217 -11.11 -3.28 -37.49
N ALA A 218 -10.83 -2.80 -36.28
CA ALA A 218 -9.69 -3.25 -35.49
C ALA A 218 -9.95 -3.04 -34.00
N THR A 219 -9.54 -4.00 -33.18
CA THR A 219 -9.60 -3.93 -31.72
C THR A 219 -8.21 -3.73 -31.14
N ARG A 220 -8.06 -2.82 -30.17
CA ARG A 220 -6.81 -2.60 -29.43
C ARG A 220 -6.93 -3.15 -27.99
N GLU A 221 -5.80 -3.52 -27.41
CA GLU A 221 -5.71 -4.07 -26.04
C GLU A 221 -6.05 -3.03 -24.95
N ASP A 222 -5.93 -1.74 -25.27
CA ASP A 222 -6.31 -0.62 -24.41
C ASP A 222 -7.84 -0.39 -24.29
N GLY A 223 -8.64 -1.21 -24.99
CA GLY A 223 -10.10 -1.14 -24.97
C GLY A 223 -10.70 -0.10 -25.94
N TRP A 224 -9.89 0.58 -26.76
CA TRP A 224 -10.37 1.50 -27.80
C TRP A 224 -10.39 0.82 -29.16
N TRP A 225 -11.58 0.76 -29.76
CA TRP A 225 -11.82 0.03 -30.99
C TRP A 225 -12.00 0.98 -32.15
N MET A 226 -11.37 0.66 -33.28
CA MET A 226 -11.52 1.42 -34.51
C MET A 226 -12.87 1.06 -35.14
N ALA A 227 -13.77 2.02 -35.15
CA ALA A 227 -15.13 1.87 -35.62
C ALA A 227 -15.38 2.76 -36.86
N GLU A 228 -16.26 2.30 -37.75
CA GLU A 228 -16.78 3.05 -38.89
C GLU A 228 -18.30 3.23 -38.74
N ARG A 229 -18.77 4.47 -38.87
CA ARG A 229 -20.21 4.80 -38.89
C ARG A 229 -20.78 4.63 -40.31
N SER A 230 -22.12 4.59 -40.41
CA SER A 230 -22.82 4.48 -41.70
C SER A 230 -22.56 5.65 -42.66
N ASP A 231 -22.03 6.78 -42.18
CA ASP A 231 -21.63 7.93 -43.00
C ASP A 231 -20.18 7.82 -43.54
N GLY A 232 -19.49 6.70 -43.28
CA GLY A 232 -18.13 6.42 -43.72
C GLY A 232 -17.04 7.04 -42.84
N LYS A 233 -17.40 7.74 -41.75
CA LYS A 233 -16.40 8.30 -40.81
C LYS A 233 -15.84 7.22 -39.90
N ARG A 234 -14.51 7.24 -39.75
CA ARG A 234 -13.75 6.30 -38.92
C ARG A 234 -13.10 7.01 -37.74
N GLY A 235 -12.99 6.31 -36.63
CA GLY A 235 -12.25 6.75 -35.47
C GLY A 235 -12.39 5.78 -34.30
N LEU A 236 -11.73 6.09 -33.20
CA LEU A 236 -11.69 5.25 -32.01
C LEU A 236 -12.93 5.48 -31.13
N ILE A 237 -13.49 4.38 -30.61
CA ILE A 237 -14.60 4.37 -29.65
C ILE A 237 -14.27 3.38 -28.54
N PRO A 238 -14.53 3.68 -27.26
CA PRO A 238 -14.31 2.72 -26.19
C PRO A 238 -15.28 1.52 -26.30
N LYS A 239 -14.76 0.30 -26.13
CA LYS A 239 -15.55 -0.95 -26.18
C LYS A 239 -16.76 -0.93 -25.25
N THR A 240 -16.66 -0.28 -24.09
CA THR A 240 -17.72 -0.22 -23.08
C THR A 240 -18.99 0.47 -23.57
N PHE A 241 -18.93 1.22 -24.67
CA PHE A 241 -20.06 1.90 -25.29
C PHE A 241 -20.71 1.08 -26.41
N LEU A 242 -20.27 -0.17 -26.63
CA LEU A 242 -20.69 -1.02 -27.74
C LEU A 242 -21.27 -2.36 -27.26
N LYS A 243 -22.32 -2.84 -27.93
CA LYS A 243 -22.92 -4.17 -27.73
C LYS A 243 -23.08 -4.88 -29.06
N VAL A 244 -22.76 -6.18 -29.12
CA VAL A 244 -22.86 -7.00 -30.34
C VAL A 244 -24.30 -6.93 -30.89
N HIS A 245 -24.44 -6.61 -32.19
CA HIS A 245 -25.73 -6.64 -32.87
C HIS A 245 -25.84 -7.91 -33.72
N PRO A 246 -26.58 -8.94 -33.30
CA PRO A 246 -26.74 -10.15 -34.10
C PRO A 246 -27.47 -9.81 -35.40
N LYS A 247 -27.00 -10.34 -36.54
CA LYS A 247 -27.75 -10.31 -37.80
C LYS A 247 -28.80 -11.42 -37.75
N SER A 248 -30.08 -11.07 -37.90
CA SER A 248 -31.12 -12.07 -38.15
C SER A 248 -30.83 -12.79 -39.47
N PRO A 249 -30.95 -14.12 -39.56
CA PRO A 249 -30.83 -14.83 -40.82
C PRO A 249 -31.99 -14.45 -41.75
N ALA A 250 -31.68 -14.32 -43.03
CA ALA A 250 -32.57 -13.86 -44.08
C ALA A 250 -33.76 -14.83 -44.32
N VAL A 251 -34.95 -14.26 -44.54
CA VAL A 251 -35.97 -14.89 -45.38
C VAL A 251 -36.19 -13.99 -46.59
N LEU A 252 -35.90 -14.56 -47.75
CA LEU A 252 -36.22 -14.05 -49.09
C LEU A 252 -37.69 -14.35 -49.40
N HIS A 253 -38.46 -13.34 -49.82
CA HIS A 253 -39.44 -13.32 -50.93
C HIS A 253 -40.22 -11.99 -50.80
N GLU A 254 -39.93 -10.98 -51.62
CA GLU A 254 -40.42 -10.74 -53.00
C GLU A 254 -41.85 -10.16 -53.07
N ARG A 255 -41.96 -9.04 -53.81
CA ARG A 255 -43.13 -8.37 -54.42
C ARG A 255 -43.79 -7.24 -53.59
N VAL A 256 -43.61 -5.96 -53.97
CA VAL A 256 -44.29 -5.17 -55.06
C VAL A 256 -45.77 -4.97 -54.66
N SER A 257 -46.40 -3.79 -54.56
CA SER A 257 -46.16 -2.42 -55.04
C SER A 257 -47.20 -1.44 -54.45
N VAL A 258 -46.81 -0.15 -54.34
CA VAL A 258 -47.53 1.06 -54.81
C VAL A 258 -48.97 1.35 -54.31
N GLU A 259 -49.04 2.38 -53.44
CA GLU A 259 -49.83 3.62 -53.58
C GLU A 259 -51.37 3.58 -53.55
N VAL A 260 -51.99 4.44 -52.73
CA VAL A 260 -52.75 5.64 -53.18
C VAL A 260 -53.41 6.32 -51.96
N HIS A 261 -53.47 7.64 -52.08
CA HIS A 261 -54.01 8.65 -51.17
C HIS A 261 -55.40 8.37 -50.55
N ARG A 262 -55.52 8.82 -49.28
CA ARG A 262 -56.56 9.72 -48.68
C ARG A 262 -57.89 9.90 -49.44
N PRO A 263 -59.05 10.11 -48.75
CA PRO A 263 -59.17 11.26 -47.85
C PRO A 263 -60.13 11.19 -46.64
N ALA A 264 -59.83 12.10 -45.69
CA ALA A 264 -60.64 12.89 -44.76
C ALA A 264 -62.06 12.47 -44.35
N THR A 265 -62.38 12.60 -43.04
CA THR A 265 -63.31 13.62 -42.47
C THR A 265 -63.28 13.58 -40.92
N THR A 266 -62.88 14.69 -40.27
CA THR A 266 -63.67 15.58 -39.35
C THR A 266 -63.95 15.01 -37.96
N SER A 267 -63.82 15.73 -36.84
CA SER A 267 -64.04 17.16 -36.51
C SER A 267 -63.38 17.47 -35.14
N SER A 268 -62.79 18.68 -34.97
CA SER A 268 -63.23 19.78 -34.07
C SER A 268 -63.04 19.50 -32.56
N SER A 269 -62.52 20.35 -31.67
CA SER A 269 -62.06 21.76 -31.65
C SER A 269 -61.46 22.02 -30.25
N GLN A 270 -60.51 22.97 -30.14
CA GLN A 270 -59.94 23.54 -28.89
C GLN A 270 -61.02 24.30 -28.04
N PRO A 271 -60.74 25.19 -27.03
CA PRO A 271 -59.49 25.62 -26.34
C PRO A 271 -59.59 26.02 -24.82
N LEU A 272 -58.46 26.52 -24.23
CA LEU A 272 -58.31 27.66 -23.24
C LEU A 272 -58.99 27.56 -21.84
N SER A 273 -58.72 28.30 -20.75
CA SER A 273 -57.65 29.18 -20.22
C SER A 273 -58.09 29.77 -18.84
N ILE A 274 -57.13 30.19 -17.99
CA ILE A 274 -57.11 31.47 -17.23
C ILE A 274 -57.87 31.69 -15.86
N GLU A 275 -57.07 32.09 -14.86
CA GLU A 275 -57.15 33.17 -13.82
C GLU A 275 -58.13 33.22 -12.60
N GLU A 276 -57.65 34.06 -11.64
CA GLU A 276 -58.30 34.77 -10.50
C GLU A 276 -58.24 34.07 -9.12
N GLN A 277 -57.57 34.56 -8.06
CA GLN A 277 -57.41 35.86 -7.34
C GLN A 277 -58.06 35.78 -5.93
N GLU A 278 -57.29 36.17 -4.89
CA GLU A 278 -57.65 36.98 -3.68
C GLU A 278 -58.89 36.60 -2.81
N GLU A 279 -59.00 36.77 -1.47
CA GLU A 279 -58.22 37.30 -0.34
C GLU A 279 -59.08 37.09 0.97
N ILE A 280 -58.51 37.36 2.16
CA ILE A 280 -59.17 37.78 3.43
C ILE A 280 -59.92 36.73 4.32
N SER A 281 -59.36 36.42 5.50
CA SER A 281 -59.75 37.03 6.79
C SER A 281 -59.17 36.33 8.03
N ALA A 282 -58.73 37.17 8.96
CA ALA A 282 -58.19 36.87 10.27
C ALA A 282 -59.25 36.60 11.34
N ARG A 283 -58.85 35.97 12.47
CA ARG A 283 -58.94 36.47 13.86
C ARG A 283 -58.56 35.35 14.84
N LYS A 284 -57.47 35.55 15.60
CA LYS A 284 -57.37 36.08 16.99
C LYS A 284 -57.62 35.02 18.07
N GLY A 285 -56.69 34.96 19.02
CA GLY A 285 -56.87 34.32 20.32
C GLY A 285 -55.53 34.07 21.00
N ALA A 286 -55.04 35.07 21.73
CA ALA A 286 -53.86 35.01 22.59
C ALA A 286 -54.27 34.69 24.03
N GLU A 287 -53.36 34.08 24.80
CA GLU A 287 -53.13 34.17 26.27
C GLU A 287 -52.04 33.11 26.56
N VAL A 288 -50.79 33.41 26.94
CA VAL A 288 -50.18 34.18 28.04
C VAL A 288 -50.60 33.71 29.44
N GLY A 289 -49.61 33.16 30.15
CA GLY A 289 -49.60 32.95 31.60
C GLY A 289 -48.70 31.76 31.96
N SER A 290 -47.41 31.92 32.29
CA SER A 290 -46.83 32.57 33.48
C SER A 290 -46.42 31.53 34.54
N HIS A 291 -45.11 31.55 34.82
CA HIS A 291 -44.43 31.29 36.11
C HIS A 291 -44.20 29.82 36.49
N ASN A 292 -42.95 29.35 36.67
CA ASN A 292 -41.78 29.74 37.48
C ASN A 292 -41.65 28.82 38.70
N ALA A 293 -40.39 28.57 39.06
CA ALA A 293 -39.90 28.17 40.37
C ALA A 293 -40.16 26.69 40.76
N GLU A 294 -39.25 25.95 41.39
CA GLU A 294 -37.83 26.09 41.72
C GLU A 294 -37.48 24.84 42.57
N ASN A 295 -36.20 24.47 42.55
CA ASN A 295 -35.43 24.06 43.71
C ASN A 295 -35.52 22.64 44.35
N VAL A 296 -34.46 21.86 44.05
CA VAL A 296 -33.30 21.57 44.95
C VAL A 296 -33.44 20.45 46.01
N ARG A 297 -32.32 19.69 46.13
CA ARG A 297 -31.81 18.80 47.23
C ARG A 297 -32.12 17.31 47.06
N LYS A 298 -31.23 16.34 47.31
CA LYS A 298 -29.86 16.23 47.91
C LYS A 298 -29.41 14.76 47.58
N ALA A 299 -28.18 14.44 47.18
CA ALA A 299 -27.03 14.00 48.02
C ALA A 299 -27.43 13.03 49.16
N GLN A 300 -26.82 11.88 49.48
CA GLN A 300 -25.48 11.29 49.34
C GLN A 300 -25.51 9.86 49.96
N HIS A 301 -24.54 8.98 49.61
CA HIS A 301 -23.83 7.93 50.39
C HIS A 301 -23.41 6.80 49.42
N GLU A 302 -22.14 6.66 49.03
CA GLU A 302 -20.93 6.15 49.71
C GLU A 302 -20.74 4.62 49.75
N ALA A 303 -19.65 4.22 49.08
CA ALA A 303 -18.62 3.25 49.46
C ALA A 303 -18.81 1.72 49.29
N ALA A 304 -18.03 1.20 48.33
CA ALA A 304 -17.11 0.07 48.40
C ALA A 304 -17.64 -1.38 48.58
N SER A 305 -17.39 -2.23 47.57
CA SER A 305 -16.71 -3.53 47.74
C SER A 305 -16.40 -4.18 46.39
N MET A 306 -15.16 -4.63 46.21
CA MET A 306 -14.72 -5.47 45.09
C MET A 306 -15.20 -6.91 45.29
N LYS A 307 -15.64 -7.60 44.22
CA LYS A 307 -15.21 -8.98 43.85
C LYS A 307 -15.93 -9.53 42.61
N SER A 308 -15.12 -10.22 41.80
CA SER A 308 -15.39 -11.38 40.91
C SER A 308 -16.35 -11.27 39.72
N VAL A 309 -15.76 -11.49 38.54
CA VAL A 309 -16.38 -12.02 37.31
C VAL A 309 -16.94 -13.43 37.58
N PRO A 310 -18.00 -13.86 36.86
CA PRO A 310 -17.78 -15.00 35.97
C PRO A 310 -18.36 -14.83 34.55
N LEU A 311 -17.71 -15.59 33.69
CA LEU A 311 -17.88 -15.78 32.26
C LEU A 311 -19.13 -16.65 31.97
N MET A 312 -19.78 -16.37 30.82
CA MET A 312 -20.63 -17.26 30.00
C MET A 312 -22.08 -17.57 30.43
N ALA A 313 -23.02 -16.96 29.69
CA ALA A 313 -24.27 -17.50 29.14
C ALA A 313 -25.07 -16.27 28.64
N THR A 314 -25.68 -16.15 27.46
CA THR A 314 -26.01 -17.07 26.37
C THR A 314 -26.45 -16.17 25.21
N MET A 315 -26.10 -16.56 23.99
CA MET A 315 -26.70 -16.03 22.76
C MET A 315 -28.20 -16.37 22.75
N ALA A 316 -29.06 -15.39 22.96
CA ALA A 316 -30.45 -15.35 22.46
C ALA A 316 -31.13 -14.08 22.99
N GLU A 317 -30.87 -12.94 22.38
CA GLU A 317 -31.78 -11.78 22.35
C GLU A 317 -31.29 -10.79 21.28
N GLN A 318 -31.21 -11.27 20.04
CA GLN A 318 -31.42 -10.41 18.88
C GLN A 318 -32.90 -10.46 18.58
N GLU A 319 -33.56 -9.29 18.64
CA GLU A 319 -34.50 -8.79 17.63
C GLU A 319 -35.34 -7.64 18.20
N ASN A 320 -34.82 -6.42 18.17
CA ASN A 320 -35.61 -5.21 17.87
C ASN A 320 -34.74 -3.95 17.87
N MET A 321 -34.32 -3.51 16.69
CA MET A 321 -34.48 -2.14 16.19
C MET A 321 -33.68 -1.97 14.90
N ARG A 322 -34.38 -2.17 13.78
CA ARG A 322 -34.02 -1.56 12.50
C ARG A 322 -34.66 -0.18 12.41
N THR A 323 -33.97 0.70 11.67
CA THR A 323 -34.38 2.01 11.15
C THR A 323 -34.31 3.21 12.10
N VAL A 324 -33.17 3.90 12.08
CA VAL A 324 -33.09 5.31 12.47
C VAL A 324 -33.33 6.17 11.21
N PRO A 325 -34.28 7.12 11.19
CA PRO A 325 -34.60 7.91 10.01
C PRO A 325 -33.45 8.81 9.55
N ALA A 326 -33.32 9.00 8.24
CA ALA A 326 -32.26 9.78 7.57
C ALA A 326 -32.15 11.28 7.97
N LYS A 327 -33.02 11.77 8.85
CA LYS A 327 -32.92 13.12 9.45
C LYS A 327 -32.04 13.19 10.70
N VAL A 328 -31.73 12.05 11.35
CA VAL A 328 -30.84 11.99 12.53
C VAL A 328 -29.36 11.89 12.11
N VAL A 329 -29.08 11.33 10.93
CA VAL A 329 -27.71 11.23 10.38
C VAL A 329 -27.10 12.61 10.05
N LYS A 330 -27.93 13.63 9.77
CA LYS A 330 -27.49 15.03 9.59
C LYS A 330 -27.21 15.80 10.87
N GLN A 331 -27.55 15.24 12.04
CA GLN A 331 -27.25 15.85 13.35
C GLN A 331 -26.02 15.22 14.02
N ILE A 332 -25.61 14.02 13.59
CA ILE A 332 -24.36 13.36 14.02
C ILE A 332 -23.17 13.75 13.10
N THR A 333 -23.45 14.25 11.91
CA THR A 333 -22.47 14.90 11.00
C THR A 333 -22.49 16.43 11.11
N GLY A 334 -22.94 16.96 12.26
CA GLY A 334 -22.70 18.35 12.62
C GLY A 334 -21.20 18.55 12.79
N GLY A 335 -20.60 19.30 11.87
CA GLY A 335 -19.16 19.50 11.80
C GLY A 335 -18.55 19.70 13.17
N LEU A 336 -17.50 18.92 13.44
CA LEU A 336 -16.46 19.34 14.35
C LEU A 336 -16.03 20.72 13.87
N GLN A 337 -16.59 21.77 14.47
CA GLN A 337 -15.85 23.01 14.61
C GLN A 337 -14.62 22.61 15.41
N ARG A 338 -13.55 22.21 14.71
CA ARG A 338 -12.18 22.29 15.23
C ARG A 338 -12.15 23.65 15.90
N GLN A 339 -12.01 23.69 17.23
CA GLN A 339 -11.62 24.93 17.90
C GLN A 339 -10.42 25.43 17.12
N GLN A 340 -10.57 26.50 16.35
CA GLN A 340 -9.47 27.08 15.60
C GLN A 340 -8.51 27.68 16.61
N VAL A 341 -7.64 26.82 17.17
CA VAL A 341 -6.37 27.28 17.70
C VAL A 341 -5.70 27.94 16.51
N SER A 342 -5.52 29.26 16.58
CA SER A 342 -4.93 29.99 15.47
C SER A 342 -3.48 29.52 15.34
N GLU A 343 -3.22 28.63 14.38
CA GLU A 343 -1.89 28.10 14.13
C GLU A 343 -0.92 29.25 13.81
N THR A 344 0.24 29.22 14.45
CA THR A 344 1.26 30.28 14.35
C THR A 344 2.43 29.90 13.46
N CYS A 345 2.71 28.60 13.32
CA CYS A 345 3.82 28.02 12.54
C CYS A 345 3.51 26.56 12.15
N LEU A 346 4.30 25.98 11.25
CA LEU A 346 4.13 24.59 10.81
C LEU A 346 4.34 23.58 11.94
N GLY A 347 5.21 23.86 12.91
CA GLY A 347 5.41 23.00 14.07
C GLY A 347 4.16 22.87 14.95
N ALA A 348 3.45 23.99 15.16
CA ALA A 348 2.17 23.99 15.87
C ALA A 348 1.08 23.24 15.09
N ALA A 349 0.99 23.47 13.77
CA ALA A 349 0.04 22.77 12.91
C ALA A 349 0.25 21.25 12.94
N LEU A 350 1.51 20.78 12.79
CA LEU A 350 1.86 19.37 12.86
C LEU A 350 1.50 18.73 14.21
N SER A 351 1.64 19.48 15.30
CA SER A 351 1.32 18.99 16.65
C SER A 351 -0.18 18.89 16.89
N ASN A 352 -0.98 19.71 16.20
CA ASN A 352 -2.43 19.78 16.38
C ASN A 352 -3.21 18.90 15.39
N ASP A 353 -2.60 18.57 14.25
CA ASP A 353 -3.25 17.83 13.18
C ASP A 353 -2.44 16.57 12.79
N VAL A 354 -2.95 15.43 13.24
CA VAL A 354 -2.37 14.11 12.96
C VAL A 354 -2.34 13.80 11.46
N HIS A 355 -3.15 14.46 10.63
CA HIS A 355 -3.13 14.24 9.19
C HIS A 355 -1.90 14.82 8.50
N LEU A 356 -1.12 15.68 9.19
CA LEU A 356 0.12 16.25 8.67
C LEU A 356 1.35 15.34 8.92
N SER A 357 1.14 14.15 9.49
CA SER A 357 2.18 13.15 9.76
C SER A 357 2.57 12.31 8.52
N TYR A 358 3.69 11.59 8.60
CA TYR A 358 4.03 10.58 7.60
C TYR A 358 3.08 9.39 7.69
N ARG A 359 2.68 9.01 8.91
CA ARG A 359 1.68 7.95 9.15
C ARG A 359 0.44 8.15 8.31
N CYS A 360 -0.14 9.35 8.33
CA CYS A 360 -1.37 9.63 7.60
C CYS A 360 -1.20 9.51 6.07
N HIS A 361 -0.05 9.91 5.55
CA HIS A 361 0.21 9.91 4.10
C HIS A 361 0.66 8.56 3.56
N LEU A 362 1.15 7.66 4.42
CA LEU A 362 1.52 6.30 4.03
C LEU A 362 0.39 5.29 4.32
N THR A 363 -0.54 5.60 5.22
CA THR A 363 -1.71 4.76 5.48
C THR A 363 -2.56 4.63 4.20
N PRO A 364 -2.95 3.40 3.78
CA PRO A 364 -3.75 3.22 2.58
C PRO A 364 -5.13 3.86 2.73
N ARG A 365 -5.51 4.71 1.78
CA ARG A 365 -6.83 5.35 1.72
C ARG A 365 -7.71 4.73 0.67
N LEU A 366 -8.99 4.59 0.99
CA LEU A 366 -9.98 4.17 0.02
C LEU A 366 -10.15 5.24 -1.07
N SER A 367 -10.46 4.81 -2.29
CA SER A 367 -10.87 5.71 -3.38
C SER A 367 -12.23 6.33 -3.08
N GLU A 368 -12.65 7.37 -3.80
CA GLU A 368 -13.96 8.02 -3.61
C GLU A 368 -15.16 7.06 -3.68
N SER A 369 -15.07 5.99 -4.48
CA SER A 369 -16.10 4.95 -4.56
C SER A 369 -16.13 3.99 -3.35
N ASN A 370 -15.10 4.03 -2.50
CA ASN A 370 -14.81 3.09 -1.42
C ASN A 370 -14.67 1.61 -1.84
N VAL A 371 -14.51 1.34 -3.15
CA VAL A 371 -14.35 -0.02 -3.69
C VAL A 371 -12.87 -0.39 -3.88
N GLY A 372 -12.00 0.59 -4.06
CA GLY A 372 -10.56 0.40 -4.22
C GLY A 372 -9.78 1.38 -3.35
N PHE A 373 -8.51 1.53 -3.66
CA PHE A 373 -7.62 2.47 -2.97
C PHE A 373 -7.32 3.67 -3.86
N HIS A 374 -7.10 4.81 -3.24
CA HIS A 374 -6.82 6.07 -3.93
C HIS A 374 -5.56 5.96 -4.82
N ASP A 375 -4.47 5.43 -4.26
CA ASP A 375 -3.14 5.45 -4.88
C ASP A 375 -2.43 4.07 -4.92
N LEU A 376 -3.12 2.98 -4.58
CA LEU A 376 -2.57 1.63 -4.58
C LEU A 376 -3.14 0.78 -5.74
N TYR A 377 -2.26 0.31 -6.64
CA TYR A 377 -2.66 -0.44 -7.84
C TYR A 377 -1.69 -1.59 -8.12
N TRP A 378 -2.23 -2.75 -8.48
CA TRP A 378 -1.45 -3.94 -8.79
C TRP A 378 -1.39 -4.23 -10.29
N ASN A 379 -0.22 -4.61 -10.80
CA ASN A 379 -0.06 -5.19 -12.13
C ASN A 379 0.03 -6.71 -11.98
N TYR A 380 -1.03 -7.42 -12.40
CA TYR A 380 -1.14 -8.87 -12.28
C TYR A 380 -0.22 -9.62 -13.26
N GLU A 381 0.02 -9.08 -14.45
CA GLU A 381 0.91 -9.69 -15.45
C GLU A 381 2.37 -9.65 -14.98
N ALA A 382 2.81 -8.48 -14.50
CA ALA A 382 4.17 -8.28 -14.01
C ALA A 382 4.36 -8.76 -12.56
N ASN A 383 3.28 -9.13 -11.86
CA ASN A 383 3.23 -9.46 -10.44
C ASN A 383 3.93 -8.42 -9.54
N LYS A 384 3.66 -7.13 -9.82
CA LYS A 384 4.34 -5.99 -9.19
C LYS A 384 3.36 -4.88 -8.84
N LEU A 385 3.74 -4.09 -7.84
CA LEU A 385 3.06 -2.83 -7.56
C LEU A 385 3.25 -1.87 -8.74
N ARG A 386 2.16 -1.26 -9.21
CA ARG A 386 2.21 -0.28 -10.29
C ARG A 386 2.86 1.01 -9.79
N LYS A 387 3.88 1.47 -10.51
CA LYS A 387 4.51 2.77 -10.28
C LYS A 387 3.52 3.91 -10.57
N ARG A 388 3.52 4.91 -9.69
CA ARG A 388 2.74 6.14 -9.73
C ARG A 388 3.52 7.23 -10.45
N ARG A 389 3.00 7.68 -11.60
CA ARG A 389 3.51 8.87 -12.29
C ARG A 389 2.82 10.09 -11.70
N VAL A 390 3.62 11.02 -11.19
CA VAL A 390 3.17 12.29 -10.61
C VAL A 390 3.69 13.45 -11.44
N ARG A 391 3.01 14.60 -11.37
CA ARG A 391 3.43 15.80 -12.10
C ARG A 391 4.74 16.38 -11.59
N ILE A 392 4.94 16.34 -10.27
CA ILE A 392 6.14 16.81 -9.60
C ILE A 392 6.79 15.63 -8.91
N SER A 393 8.03 15.33 -9.28
CA SER A 393 8.91 14.38 -8.60
C SER A 393 10.32 14.95 -8.65
N LYS A 394 10.74 15.64 -7.58
CA LYS A 394 12.02 16.35 -7.51
C LYS A 394 12.71 16.11 -6.17
N ILE A 395 14.04 16.13 -6.17
CA ILE A 395 14.87 16.15 -4.95
C ILE A 395 15.31 17.58 -4.69
N PHE A 396 15.26 17.96 -3.41
CA PHE A 396 15.75 19.21 -2.87
C PHE A 396 16.89 18.91 -1.91
N ARG A 397 18.00 19.62 -2.04
CA ARG A 397 19.13 19.59 -1.11
C ARG A 397 19.28 20.95 -0.46
N LEU A 398 19.03 21.04 0.84
CA LEU A 398 19.33 22.26 1.59
C LEU A 398 20.85 22.46 1.67
N LEU A 399 21.33 23.65 1.32
CA LEU A 399 22.76 23.96 1.31
C LEU A 399 23.15 24.76 2.56
N ARG A 400 22.42 25.84 2.84
CA ARG A 400 22.63 26.70 4.01
C ARG A 400 21.50 27.70 4.19
N LEU A 401 21.36 28.20 5.40
CA LEU A 401 20.52 29.34 5.75
C LEU A 401 21.43 30.45 6.32
N GLU A 402 21.42 31.61 5.70
CA GLU A 402 22.35 32.72 5.97
C GLU A 402 21.64 33.93 6.59
N ASN A 403 22.44 34.80 7.22
CA ASN A 403 22.01 36.04 7.87
C ASN A 403 21.02 35.81 9.01
N MET A 404 21.19 34.70 9.74
CA MET A 404 20.39 34.39 10.92
C MET A 404 20.68 35.40 12.05
N PRO A 405 19.67 35.84 12.81
CA PRO A 405 19.87 36.72 13.95
C PRO A 405 20.72 36.04 15.04
N THR A 406 21.64 36.79 15.65
CA THR A 406 22.57 36.29 16.69
C THR A 406 22.12 36.61 18.10
N ASP A 407 21.07 37.41 18.25
CA ASP A 407 20.49 37.83 19.52
C ASP A 407 19.50 36.80 20.10
N ILE A 408 19.28 35.69 19.39
CA ILE A 408 18.38 34.61 19.79
C ILE A 408 19.04 33.79 20.90
N ARG A 409 18.48 33.88 22.11
CA ARG A 409 18.97 33.16 23.30
C ARG A 409 18.20 31.87 23.54
N ASN A 410 18.79 30.97 24.34
CA ASN A 410 18.18 29.71 24.80
C ASN A 410 17.68 28.82 23.66
N ILE A 411 18.47 28.73 22.58
CA ILE A 411 18.14 27.86 21.44
C ILE A 411 18.32 26.41 21.86
N HIS A 412 17.21 25.69 21.90
CA HIS A 412 17.19 24.25 22.09
C HIS A 412 17.43 23.51 20.77
N SER A 413 16.74 23.92 19.70
CA SER A 413 16.89 23.32 18.37
C SER A 413 16.62 24.33 17.26
N ARG A 414 17.17 24.05 16.08
CA ARG A 414 17.00 24.83 14.85
C ARG A 414 16.36 23.92 13.82
N LEU A 415 15.17 24.25 13.36
CA LEU A 415 14.38 23.37 12.51
C LEU A 415 14.02 24.05 11.19
N ILE A 416 13.96 23.24 10.14
CA ILE A 416 13.33 23.57 8.87
C ILE A 416 12.14 22.65 8.70
N ARG A 417 10.96 23.24 8.54
CA ARG A 417 9.69 22.55 8.28
C ARG A 417 9.34 22.73 6.81
N ILE A 418 9.06 21.64 6.10
CA ILE A 418 8.75 21.64 4.67
C ILE A 418 7.40 20.96 4.43
N CYS A 419 6.54 21.59 3.64
CA CYS A 419 5.28 20.98 3.18
C CYS A 419 4.84 21.54 1.82
N LEU A 420 3.83 20.91 1.22
CA LEU A 420 2.98 21.54 0.22
C LEU A 420 1.90 22.36 0.92
N PHE A 421 1.68 23.57 0.43
CA PHE A 421 0.77 24.53 1.04
C PHE A 421 -0.14 25.16 0.00
N ASP A 422 -1.43 25.17 0.27
CA ASP A 422 -2.44 25.82 -0.55
C ASP A 422 -2.57 27.31 -0.15
N LEU A 423 -2.23 28.22 -1.05
CA LEU A 423 -2.37 29.65 -0.84
C LEU A 423 -3.77 30.19 -1.18
N THR A 424 -4.66 29.36 -1.74
CA THR A 424 -5.98 29.77 -2.21
C THR A 424 -6.83 30.34 -1.06
N GLY A 425 -7.34 31.56 -1.27
CA GLY A 425 -8.20 32.22 -0.28
C GLY A 425 -9.65 31.69 -0.21
N LYS A 426 -10.03 30.74 -1.07
CA LYS A 426 -11.40 30.19 -1.17
C LYS A 426 -11.65 29.02 -0.20
N THR A 427 -10.70 28.08 -0.14
CA THR A 427 -10.68 26.91 0.75
C THR A 427 -10.04 27.24 2.10
N GLY A 428 -9.32 28.36 2.18
CA GLY A 428 -8.52 28.72 3.33
C GLY A 428 -7.07 28.28 3.12
N ARG A 429 -6.13 29.08 3.67
CA ARG A 429 -4.72 28.72 3.62
C ARG A 429 -4.46 27.51 4.50
N GLN A 430 -3.95 26.44 3.92
CA GLN A 430 -3.79 25.18 4.64
C GLN A 430 -2.61 24.35 4.11
N VAL A 431 -2.10 23.48 4.98
CA VAL A 431 -1.13 22.45 4.59
C VAL A 431 -1.87 21.35 3.84
N VAL A 432 -1.31 20.88 2.73
CA VAL A 432 -1.94 19.89 1.84
C VAL A 432 -1.05 18.67 1.54
N SER A 433 -0.03 18.47 2.38
CA SER A 433 0.82 17.27 2.45
C SER A 433 1.21 16.99 3.89
N ASN A 434 2.04 15.97 4.11
CA ASN A 434 2.74 15.84 5.38
C ASN A 434 3.74 16.99 5.58
N VAL A 435 4.13 17.24 6.84
CA VAL A 435 5.19 18.19 7.20
C VAL A 435 6.49 17.40 7.42
N HIS A 436 7.44 17.60 6.52
CA HIS A 436 8.79 17.08 6.67
C HIS A 436 9.64 18.01 7.53
N THR A 437 10.53 17.46 8.35
CA THR A 437 11.35 18.24 9.29
C THR A 437 12.82 17.89 9.14
N ILE A 438 13.66 18.93 9.04
CA ILE A 438 15.12 18.83 9.04
C ILE A 438 15.68 19.65 10.20
N LYS A 439 16.59 19.08 10.96
CA LYS A 439 17.35 19.76 12.03
C LYS A 439 18.61 20.38 11.45
N ALA A 440 18.81 21.67 11.72
CA ALA A 440 19.97 22.41 11.23
C ALA A 440 21.07 22.53 12.30
N GLN A 441 22.31 22.63 11.86
CA GLN A 441 23.47 22.87 12.71
C GLN A 441 23.92 24.33 12.62
N ALA A 442 24.43 24.89 13.71
CA ALA A 442 25.04 26.23 13.70
C ALA A 442 26.57 26.10 13.58
N ARG A 443 27.20 26.97 12.77
CA ARG A 443 28.67 27.01 12.69
C ARG A 443 29.29 27.61 13.95
N ALA A 444 30.35 26.97 14.45
CA ALA A 444 31.09 27.39 15.65
C ALA A 444 31.68 28.81 15.57
N HIS A 445 32.01 29.31 14.37
CA HIS A 445 32.57 30.66 14.15
C HIS A 445 31.59 31.66 13.51
N GLY A 446 30.28 31.38 13.57
CA GLY A 446 29.27 32.32 13.11
C GLY A 446 27.87 31.74 13.21
N GLU A 447 27.17 32.03 14.30
CA GLU A 447 25.76 31.65 14.53
C GLU A 447 24.78 32.25 13.48
N ARG A 448 25.29 33.07 12.56
CA ARG A 448 24.58 33.68 11.43
C ARG A 448 24.32 32.72 10.27
N THR A 449 24.99 31.58 10.23
CA THR A 449 24.79 30.58 9.16
C THR A 449 24.44 29.24 9.76
N TRP A 450 23.28 28.71 9.36
CA TRP A 450 22.93 27.33 9.62
C TRP A 450 23.34 26.45 8.44
N THR A 451 23.88 25.28 8.76
CA THR A 451 24.35 24.28 7.81
C THR A 451 23.58 22.98 7.98
N PHE A 452 23.65 22.14 6.95
CA PHE A 452 22.94 20.87 6.88
C PHE A 452 23.91 19.76 6.49
N ILE A 453 23.60 18.53 6.90
CA ILE A 453 24.43 17.37 6.62
C ILE A 453 24.02 16.76 5.28
N ALA A 454 24.93 16.76 4.31
CA ALA A 454 24.67 16.26 2.96
C ALA A 454 25.20 14.84 2.71
N LYS A 455 26.06 14.33 3.60
CA LYS A 455 26.63 12.98 3.53
C LYS A 455 26.30 12.23 4.80
N THR A 456 25.95 10.96 4.68
CA THR A 456 25.79 10.08 5.84
C THR A 456 27.16 9.57 6.27
N ASP A 457 27.65 10.06 7.41
CA ASP A 457 28.89 9.59 8.05
C ASP A 457 28.63 8.51 9.12
N GLY A 458 27.37 8.26 9.46
CA GLY A 458 26.97 7.31 10.49
C GLY A 458 26.97 7.88 11.91
N GLU A 459 27.48 9.11 12.08
CA GLU A 459 27.38 9.86 13.33
C GLU A 459 26.06 10.63 13.41
N HIS A 460 25.65 11.21 12.28
CA HIS A 460 24.44 12.03 12.20
C HIS A 460 23.18 11.22 11.95
N THR A 461 22.08 11.72 12.51
CA THR A 461 20.74 11.13 12.35
C THR A 461 20.07 11.59 11.06
N SER A 462 19.10 10.83 10.56
CA SER A 462 18.42 11.17 9.31
C SER A 462 17.62 12.47 9.36
N VAL A 463 17.25 12.96 10.54
CA VAL A 463 16.59 14.28 10.68
C VAL A 463 17.57 15.43 10.39
N GLU A 464 18.88 15.23 10.43
CA GLU A 464 19.88 16.25 10.10
C GLU A 464 20.27 16.24 8.61
N PHE A 465 19.80 15.23 7.88
CA PHE A 465 20.10 15.04 6.47
C PHE A 465 19.37 16.08 5.62
N SER A 466 20.12 16.69 4.70
CA SER A 466 19.66 17.89 3.98
C SER A 466 18.77 17.62 2.78
N ASP A 467 18.73 16.37 2.30
CA ASP A 467 17.97 16.01 1.12
C ASP A 467 16.56 15.55 1.49
N PHE A 468 15.57 16.07 0.77
CA PHE A 468 14.19 15.59 0.76
C PHE A 468 13.68 15.52 -0.67
N PHE A 469 12.76 14.60 -0.97
CA PHE A 469 12.04 14.61 -2.23
C PHE A 469 10.62 15.11 -2.03
N VAL A 470 10.06 15.71 -3.09
CA VAL A 470 8.66 16.15 -3.14
C VAL A 470 7.96 15.42 -4.27
N ARG A 471 6.87 14.74 -3.93
CA ARG A 471 5.89 14.17 -4.85
C ARG A 471 4.61 14.98 -4.76
N SER A 472 4.06 15.37 -5.90
CA SER A 472 2.79 16.09 -5.98
C SER A 472 2.12 15.88 -7.32
N ASN A 473 0.79 15.76 -7.29
CA ASN A 473 -0.05 15.73 -8.48
C ASN A 473 -0.96 16.96 -8.62
N TYR A 474 -0.78 17.98 -7.78
CA TYR A 474 -1.51 19.24 -7.88
C TYR A 474 -1.23 19.95 -9.21
N ILE A 475 -2.27 20.63 -9.72
CA ILE A 475 -2.23 21.44 -10.96
C ILE A 475 -2.42 22.92 -10.69
N GLN A 476 -2.83 23.25 -9.47
CA GLN A 476 -3.15 24.60 -9.04
C GLN A 476 -1.85 25.38 -8.81
N VAL A 477 -1.74 26.55 -9.42
CA VAL A 477 -0.60 27.48 -9.23
C VAL A 477 -0.50 28.01 -7.81
N ASP A 478 -1.62 28.01 -7.07
CA ASP A 478 -1.69 28.43 -5.67
C ASP A 478 -1.10 27.39 -4.70
N VAL A 479 -0.90 26.14 -5.15
CA VAL A 479 -0.20 25.13 -4.35
C VAL A 479 1.30 25.31 -4.54
N VAL A 480 2.00 25.53 -3.44
CA VAL A 480 3.43 25.84 -3.41
C VAL A 480 4.17 24.90 -2.46
N ILE A 481 5.49 24.80 -2.60
CA ILE A 481 6.33 24.29 -1.51
C ILE A 481 6.59 25.43 -0.52
N LEU A 482 6.30 25.18 0.74
CA LEU A 482 6.59 26.08 1.84
C LEU A 482 7.77 25.53 2.64
N ILE A 483 8.81 26.34 2.85
CA ILE A 483 9.98 26.00 3.66
C ILE A 483 10.07 27.04 4.79
N GLU A 484 9.65 26.66 6.00
CA GLU A 484 9.68 27.51 7.19
C GLU A 484 10.92 27.21 8.03
N ALA A 485 11.67 28.25 8.40
CA ALA A 485 12.72 28.15 9.39
C ALA A 485 12.16 28.53 10.76
N SER A 486 12.41 27.70 11.77
CA SER A 486 11.98 27.93 13.14
C SER A 486 13.09 27.65 14.15
N VAL A 487 12.98 28.31 15.29
CA VAL A 487 13.82 28.08 16.46
C VAL A 487 12.95 27.52 17.57
N VAL A 488 13.43 26.44 18.20
CA VAL A 488 12.83 25.89 19.40
C VAL A 488 13.56 26.45 20.59
N HIS A 489 12.82 27.05 21.52
CA HIS A 489 13.31 27.57 22.80
C HIS A 489 12.93 26.62 23.93
N CYS A 490 13.78 26.55 24.94
CA CYS A 490 13.48 25.93 26.22
C CYS A 490 13.53 27.03 27.29
N ASP A 491 12.44 27.23 28.02
CA ASP A 491 12.42 28.17 29.14
C ASP A 491 13.02 27.56 30.42
N ALA A 492 13.11 28.36 31.48
CA ALA A 492 13.71 27.94 32.75
C ALA A 492 12.93 26.80 33.44
N ASP A 493 11.64 26.65 33.13
CA ASP A 493 10.77 25.60 33.66
C ASP A 493 10.81 24.33 32.78
N GLY A 494 11.62 24.31 31.73
CA GLY A 494 11.76 23.19 30.80
C GLY A 494 10.67 23.13 29.74
N LYS A 495 9.80 24.15 29.63
CA LYS A 495 8.74 24.19 28.64
C LYS A 495 9.33 24.62 27.30
N ILE A 496 8.93 23.85 26.28
CA ILE A 496 9.40 24.01 24.92
C ILE A 496 8.41 24.88 24.12
N SER A 497 8.94 25.82 23.34
CA SER A 497 8.15 26.63 22.41
C SER A 497 8.87 26.81 21.07
N GLU A 498 8.14 26.73 19.97
CA GLU A 498 8.68 26.88 18.61
C GLU A 498 8.30 28.26 18.05
N THR A 499 9.30 29.07 17.72
CA THR A 499 9.14 30.41 17.14
C THR A 499 9.51 30.39 15.66
N PRO A 500 8.61 30.76 14.73
CA PRO A 500 8.96 30.88 13.32
C PRO A 500 9.85 32.10 13.08
N MET A 501 10.93 31.90 12.33
CA MET A 501 11.86 32.97 11.94
C MET A 501 11.47 33.60 10.61
N GLY A 502 10.96 32.78 9.70
CA GLY A 502 10.50 33.20 8.37
C GLY A 502 10.37 32.00 7.44
N TYR A 503 9.80 32.21 6.26
CA TYR A 503 9.53 31.13 5.31
C TYR A 503 9.84 31.50 3.87
N ALA A 504 10.24 30.51 3.06
CA ALA A 504 10.27 30.62 1.61
C ALA A 504 9.03 29.94 1.02
N SER A 505 8.51 30.52 -0.06
CA SER A 505 7.33 30.02 -0.79
C SER A 505 7.72 29.83 -2.25
N LEU A 506 7.72 28.58 -2.72
CA LEU A 506 8.22 28.19 -4.03
C LEU A 506 7.09 27.67 -4.91
N PRO A 507 6.81 28.30 -6.07
CA PRO A 507 5.85 27.75 -7.01
C PRO A 507 6.37 26.42 -7.56
N ILE A 508 5.50 25.41 -7.59
CA ILE A 508 5.79 24.11 -8.20
C ILE A 508 5.19 23.97 -9.59
N ILE A 509 4.08 24.67 -9.85
CA ILE A 509 3.38 24.70 -11.13
C ILE A 509 3.41 26.14 -11.65
N GLY A 510 3.82 26.31 -12.91
CA GLY A 510 3.79 27.61 -13.59
C GLY A 510 2.42 27.90 -14.21
N GLU A 511 2.26 29.09 -14.80
CA GLU A 511 1.01 29.52 -15.45
C GLU A 511 0.55 28.59 -16.58
N SER A 512 1.46 27.83 -17.18
CA SER A 512 1.17 26.81 -18.20
C SER A 512 0.58 25.51 -17.64
N GLY A 513 0.46 25.35 -16.32
CA GLY A 513 -0.01 24.11 -15.69
C GLY A 513 1.05 22.98 -15.62
N HIS A 514 2.29 23.29 -15.99
CA HIS A 514 3.43 22.36 -15.94
C HIS A 514 4.38 22.69 -14.78
N CYS A 515 5.19 21.69 -14.39
CA CYS A 515 6.26 21.87 -13.40
C CYS A 515 7.19 23.02 -13.79
N CYS A 516 7.34 24.02 -12.93
CA CYS A 516 8.24 25.16 -13.15
C CYS A 516 9.59 25.03 -12.43
N LEU A 517 9.82 23.95 -11.69
CA LEU A 517 11.08 23.69 -11.00
C LEU A 517 12.15 23.19 -11.98
N GLN A 518 13.31 23.86 -11.97
CA GLN A 518 14.46 23.57 -12.82
C GLN A 518 15.57 22.90 -12.02
N ASN A 519 16.41 22.09 -12.68
CA ASN A 519 17.60 21.50 -12.06
C ASN A 519 18.69 22.56 -11.89
N ARG A 520 18.63 23.31 -10.78
CA ARG A 520 19.57 24.40 -10.47
C ARG A 520 19.60 24.69 -8.97
N THR A 521 20.53 25.54 -8.58
CA THR A 521 20.57 26.13 -7.25
C THR A 521 19.68 27.36 -7.18
N TYR A 522 18.90 27.46 -6.11
CA TYR A 522 18.03 28.58 -5.78
C TYR A 522 18.53 29.24 -4.50
N THR A 523 18.34 30.56 -4.41
CA THR A 523 18.57 31.33 -3.21
C THR A 523 17.41 32.28 -3.03
N GLU A 524 16.61 32.06 -1.99
CA GLU A 524 15.42 32.84 -1.70
C GLU A 524 15.57 33.59 -0.38
N ALA A 525 15.08 34.83 -0.35
CA ALA A 525 14.93 35.56 0.90
C ALA A 525 13.73 35.03 1.68
N LEU A 526 13.87 34.84 3.00
CA LEU A 526 12.75 34.43 3.82
C LEU A 526 11.76 35.59 3.99
N LEU A 527 10.48 35.26 3.91
CA LEU A 527 9.37 36.16 4.18
C LEU A 527 9.02 36.14 5.66
N SER A 528 8.61 37.28 6.19
CA SER A 528 8.05 37.40 7.54
C SER A 528 6.52 37.35 7.52
N GLY A 529 5.93 36.96 8.64
CA GLY A 529 4.48 36.93 8.87
C GLY A 529 3.94 35.53 9.14
N ASN A 530 2.67 35.46 9.52
CA ASN A 530 1.98 34.20 9.77
C ASN A 530 1.51 33.58 8.44
N ILE A 531 1.95 32.36 8.15
CA ILE A 531 1.67 31.62 6.91
C ILE A 531 0.17 31.33 6.70
N PHE A 532 -0.58 31.11 7.78
CA PHE A 532 -2.02 30.78 7.78
C PHE A 532 -2.92 32.01 7.63
N LYS A 533 -2.40 33.21 7.88
CA LYS A 533 -3.17 34.46 7.73
C LYS A 533 -3.01 35.04 6.33
N LYS A 534 -4.13 35.37 5.68
CA LYS A 534 -4.10 36.14 4.43
C LYS A 534 -3.56 37.54 4.73
N ASN A 535 -2.59 38.01 3.97
CA ASN A 535 -2.17 39.41 4.05
C ASN A 535 -3.36 40.28 3.64
N SER A 536 -3.93 40.99 4.60
CA SER A 536 -4.98 41.99 4.37
C SER A 536 -4.41 43.06 3.44
N ALA A 537 -4.96 43.14 2.22
CA ALA A 537 -4.83 44.21 1.23
C ALA A 537 -3.55 45.10 1.27
N GLY A 538 -2.67 44.91 0.27
CA GLY A 538 -1.74 45.96 -0.18
C GLY A 538 -0.40 46.10 0.54
N LEU A 539 -0.15 45.40 1.65
CA LEU A 539 1.19 45.34 2.23
C LEU A 539 2.06 44.33 1.48
N THR A 540 3.14 44.83 0.86
CA THR A 540 4.26 44.04 0.36
C THR A 540 4.66 42.99 1.38
N ARG A 541 4.82 41.72 0.95
CA ARG A 541 5.41 40.68 1.81
C ARG A 541 6.74 41.22 2.34
N ASN A 542 6.84 41.43 3.65
CA ASN A 542 8.06 41.95 4.26
C ASN A 542 9.13 40.87 4.15
N THR A 543 10.04 41.04 3.20
CA THR A 543 11.23 40.21 3.03
C THR A 543 12.18 40.49 4.19
N THR A 544 12.74 39.42 4.75
CA THR A 544 13.76 39.52 5.78
C THR A 544 15.15 39.56 5.14
N HIS A 545 16.19 39.83 5.94
CA HIS A 545 17.57 39.69 5.50
C HIS A 545 18.05 38.24 5.42
N MET A 546 17.30 37.29 6.00
CA MET A 546 17.64 35.86 6.01
C MET A 546 17.46 35.26 4.62
N LYS A 547 18.38 34.39 4.22
CA LYS A 547 18.37 33.77 2.88
C LYS A 547 18.60 32.28 2.98
N ILE A 548 17.75 31.50 2.31
CA ILE A 548 17.91 30.05 2.19
C ILE A 548 18.44 29.69 0.81
N SER A 549 19.48 28.88 0.77
CA SER A 549 20.02 28.32 -0.47
C SER A 549 19.80 26.81 -0.51
N PHE A 550 19.28 26.32 -1.64
CA PHE A 550 19.01 24.91 -1.86
C PHE A 550 19.19 24.54 -3.34
N ARG A 551 19.50 23.28 -3.62
CA ARG A 551 19.58 22.74 -4.98
C ARG A 551 18.35 21.91 -5.28
N VAL A 552 17.76 22.09 -6.45
CA VAL A 552 16.70 21.22 -6.96
C VAL A 552 17.27 20.36 -8.07
N SER A 553 16.93 19.08 -8.08
CA SER A 553 17.29 18.14 -9.14
C SER A 553 16.17 17.15 -9.42
N ASP A 554 16.26 16.43 -10.54
CA ASP A 554 15.44 15.25 -10.75
C ASP A 554 15.78 14.15 -9.73
N VAL A 555 14.83 13.24 -9.53
CA VAL A 555 15.05 12.05 -8.71
C VAL A 555 16.07 11.16 -9.42
N ASN A 556 17.12 10.76 -8.69
CA ASN A 556 18.18 9.92 -9.23
C ASN A 556 17.64 8.55 -9.68
N GLU A 557 18.12 8.05 -10.83
CA GLU A 557 17.81 6.73 -11.40
C GLU A 557 17.96 5.57 -10.39
N THR A 558 18.89 5.68 -9.44
CA THR A 558 19.12 4.65 -8.42
C THR A 558 17.96 4.47 -7.45
N ILE A 559 17.17 5.52 -7.20
CA ILE A 559 16.05 5.51 -6.25
C ILE A 559 14.71 5.83 -6.88
N VAL A 560 14.67 6.26 -8.16
CA VAL A 560 13.44 6.66 -8.84
C VAL A 560 12.40 5.55 -8.85
N SER A 561 12.81 4.29 -8.97
CA SER A 561 11.90 3.14 -8.90
C SER A 561 11.20 3.01 -7.55
N PHE A 562 11.92 3.30 -6.45
CA PHE A 562 11.38 3.30 -5.10
C PHE A 562 10.47 4.51 -4.89
N VAL A 563 10.94 5.70 -5.25
CA VAL A 563 10.17 6.95 -5.12
C VAL A 563 8.87 6.88 -5.92
N ASP A 564 8.88 6.32 -7.13
CA ASP A 564 7.70 6.16 -7.97
C ASP A 564 6.68 5.16 -7.43
N SER A 565 7.03 4.32 -6.45
CA SER A 565 6.06 3.46 -5.79
C SER A 565 5.28 4.16 -4.66
N LEU A 566 5.79 5.30 -4.19
CA LEU A 566 5.26 6.02 -3.03
C LEU A 566 4.00 6.82 -3.39
N PRO A 567 3.24 7.27 -2.37
CA PRO A 567 2.03 8.07 -2.56
C PRO A 567 2.20 9.25 -3.51
N ASP A 568 1.09 9.67 -4.11
CA ASP A 568 1.07 10.75 -5.10
C ASP A 568 1.47 12.11 -4.48
N ILE A 569 1.19 12.29 -3.20
CA ILE A 569 1.54 13.46 -2.40
C ILE A 569 2.38 13.00 -1.22
N LEU A 570 3.66 13.37 -1.21
CA LEU A 570 4.58 13.04 -0.13
C LEU A 570 5.82 13.94 -0.16
N VAL A 571 6.21 14.46 1.01
CA VAL A 571 7.49 15.14 1.23
C VAL A 571 8.32 14.28 2.19
N TRP A 572 9.41 13.68 1.76
CA TRP A 572 10.11 12.72 2.62
C TRP A 572 11.60 12.57 2.35
N ASN A 573 12.28 11.89 3.25
CA ASN A 573 13.72 11.65 3.19
C ASN A 573 14.03 10.51 2.18
N PRO A 574 14.87 10.75 1.14
CA PRO A 574 15.24 9.75 0.15
C PRO A 574 15.85 8.48 0.74
N MET A 575 16.50 8.58 1.91
CA MET A 575 17.10 7.43 2.59
C MET A 575 16.08 6.36 3.00
N PHE A 576 14.81 6.74 3.15
CA PHE A 576 13.73 5.83 3.52
C PHE A 576 12.88 5.37 2.33
N ALA A 577 13.13 5.89 1.12
CA ALA A 577 12.33 5.57 -0.07
C ALA A 577 12.25 4.05 -0.32
N ARG A 578 13.37 3.34 -0.15
CA ARG A 578 13.44 1.87 -0.30
C ARG A 578 12.60 1.13 0.76
N LEU A 579 12.56 1.65 1.98
CA LEU A 579 11.76 1.03 3.05
C LEU A 579 10.26 1.24 2.80
N GLY A 580 9.87 2.47 2.42
CA GLY A 580 8.51 2.78 2.02
C GLY A 580 8.06 1.97 0.80
N PHE A 581 8.97 1.70 -0.15
CA PHE A 581 8.71 0.82 -1.28
C PHE A 581 8.29 -0.58 -0.83
N TYR A 582 9.02 -1.23 0.09
CA TYR A 582 8.66 -2.58 0.56
C TYR A 582 7.32 -2.60 1.29
N TYR A 583 7.07 -1.56 2.10
CA TYR A 583 5.77 -1.38 2.74
C TYR A 583 4.64 -1.30 1.71
N ARG A 584 4.76 -0.43 0.70
CA ARG A 584 3.74 -0.30 -0.35
C ARG A 584 3.60 -1.54 -1.23
N ARG A 585 4.72 -2.20 -1.53
CA ARG A 585 4.74 -3.46 -2.28
C ARG A 585 4.01 -4.57 -1.52
N SER A 586 4.14 -4.58 -0.20
CA SER A 586 3.44 -5.50 0.69
C SER A 586 1.97 -5.16 0.87
N LEU A 587 1.62 -3.87 0.98
CA LEU A 587 0.23 -3.41 0.95
C LEU A 587 -0.47 -3.88 -0.32
N GLY A 588 0.13 -3.68 -1.50
CA GLY A 588 -0.45 -4.10 -2.76
C GLY A 588 -0.67 -5.62 -2.83
N GLU A 589 0.27 -6.40 -2.31
CA GLU A 589 0.15 -7.85 -2.27
C GLU A 589 -0.97 -8.32 -1.33
N VAL A 590 -0.98 -7.84 -0.09
CA VAL A 590 -1.98 -8.26 0.91
C VAL A 590 -3.37 -7.72 0.57
N LEU A 591 -3.48 -6.44 0.20
CA LEU A 591 -4.77 -5.77 0.03
C LEU A 591 -5.42 -5.98 -1.34
N LEU A 592 -4.63 -6.15 -2.41
CA LEU A 592 -5.18 -6.24 -3.77
C LEU A 592 -5.07 -7.64 -4.39
N LYS A 593 -4.06 -8.42 -4.00
CA LYS A 593 -3.78 -9.72 -4.63
C LYS A 593 -4.25 -10.90 -3.79
N GLN A 594 -4.01 -10.88 -2.48
CA GLN A 594 -4.31 -12.01 -1.59
C GLN A 594 -5.77 -12.04 -1.11
N ARG A 595 -6.49 -10.90 -1.18
CA ARG A 595 -7.90 -10.86 -0.78
C ARG A 595 -8.77 -11.56 -1.82
N SER A 596 -9.48 -12.60 -1.39
CA SER A 596 -10.49 -13.29 -2.21
C SER A 596 -11.66 -12.37 -2.57
N ASN A 597 -12.06 -11.50 -1.64
CA ASN A 597 -13.09 -10.49 -1.84
C ASN A 597 -12.60 -9.12 -1.35
N PRO A 598 -12.32 -8.15 -2.25
CA PRO A 598 -11.86 -6.81 -1.86
C PRO A 598 -12.91 -6.00 -1.10
N MET A 599 -14.20 -6.38 -1.20
CA MET A 599 -15.31 -5.73 -0.50
C MET A 599 -15.55 -6.30 0.91
N ASN A 600 -14.77 -7.29 1.35
CA ASN A 600 -14.91 -7.84 2.69
C ASN A 600 -14.44 -6.81 3.74
N GLY A 601 -15.14 -6.73 4.88
CA GLY A 601 -14.76 -5.88 6.02
C GLY A 601 -13.93 -6.62 7.08
N GLU A 602 -13.53 -7.86 6.82
CA GLU A 602 -12.69 -8.63 7.74
C GLU A 602 -11.42 -7.88 8.13
N LEU A 603 -11.07 -8.01 9.42
CA LEU A 603 -9.80 -7.54 9.95
C LEU A 603 -8.65 -8.20 9.19
N ILE A 604 -7.63 -7.41 8.88
CA ILE A 604 -6.43 -7.88 8.16
C ILE A 604 -5.29 -7.92 9.19
N PRO A 605 -5.02 -9.07 9.84
CA PRO A 605 -4.00 -9.18 10.87
C PRO A 605 -2.60 -9.26 10.24
N ASP A 606 -2.03 -8.12 9.88
CA ASP A 606 -0.68 -8.02 9.37
C ASP A 606 0.11 -6.99 10.21
N PRO A 607 0.91 -7.46 11.19
CA PRO A 607 1.61 -6.55 12.09
C PRO A 607 2.58 -5.62 11.37
N PHE A 608 3.26 -6.08 10.31
CA PHE A 608 4.13 -5.21 9.52
C PHE A 608 3.33 -4.07 8.89
N LEU A 609 2.21 -4.39 8.26
CA LEU A 609 1.39 -3.39 7.59
C LEU A 609 0.69 -2.43 8.58
N ALA A 610 0.29 -2.93 9.75
CA ALA A 610 -0.34 -2.14 10.80
C ALA A 610 0.64 -1.19 11.49
N THR A 611 1.87 -1.63 11.78
CA THR A 611 2.82 -0.83 12.57
C THR A 611 3.81 -0.03 11.74
N PHE A 612 4.02 -0.32 10.45
CA PHE A 612 4.95 0.47 9.63
C PHE A 612 4.57 1.95 9.55
N PRO A 613 3.30 2.35 9.33
CA PRO A 613 2.87 3.75 9.40
C PRO A 613 3.13 4.42 10.76
N ILE A 614 3.11 3.66 11.85
CA ILE A 614 3.43 4.19 13.20
C ILE A 614 4.94 4.43 13.32
N ILE A 615 5.74 3.48 12.81
CA ILE A 615 7.20 3.54 12.89
C ILE A 615 7.79 4.65 12.02
N VAL A 616 7.17 5.01 10.88
CA VAL A 616 7.69 6.10 10.02
C VAL A 616 7.69 7.48 10.70
N ASP A 617 6.83 7.69 11.71
CA ASP A 617 6.86 8.89 12.54
C ASP A 617 7.93 8.82 13.65
N GLN A 618 8.53 7.65 13.89
CA GLN A 618 9.64 7.42 14.84
C GLN A 618 10.96 7.32 14.08
N VAL A 619 11.55 8.48 13.77
CA VAL A 619 12.72 8.60 12.91
C VAL A 619 13.93 7.81 13.42
N ASP A 620 14.10 7.70 14.74
CA ASP A 620 15.18 6.94 15.37
C ASP A 620 15.06 5.42 15.14
N VAL A 621 13.84 4.87 15.20
CA VAL A 621 13.58 3.46 14.85
C VAL A 621 13.75 3.24 13.35
N MET A 622 13.33 4.20 12.52
CA MET A 622 13.57 4.15 11.06
C MET A 622 15.06 4.14 10.72
N ASP A 623 15.88 4.91 11.45
CA ASP A 623 17.34 4.92 11.27
C ASP A 623 17.98 3.59 11.66
N LEU A 624 17.56 3.00 12.78
CA LEU A 624 17.98 1.65 13.18
C LEU A 624 17.62 0.62 12.11
N LEU A 625 16.35 0.59 11.69
CA LEU A 625 15.84 -0.34 10.68
C LEU A 625 16.59 -0.20 9.36
N ARG A 626 16.79 1.04 8.89
CA ARG A 626 17.57 1.34 7.69
C ARG A 626 19.00 0.85 7.82
N SER A 627 19.66 1.12 8.95
CA SER A 627 21.05 0.71 9.20
C SER A 627 21.20 -0.81 9.13
N LEU A 628 20.35 -1.56 9.84
CA LEU A 628 20.36 -3.01 9.84
C LEU A 628 20.05 -3.58 8.45
N TRP A 629 19.10 -2.98 7.74
CA TRP A 629 18.76 -3.41 6.38
C TRP A 629 19.89 -3.17 5.40
N MET A 630 20.54 -2.00 5.43
CA MET A 630 21.69 -1.70 4.58
C MET A 630 22.86 -2.67 4.86
N ASN A 631 23.09 -3.04 6.12
CA ASN A 631 24.08 -4.05 6.47
C ASN A 631 23.72 -5.43 5.93
N LYS A 632 22.44 -5.83 6.03
CA LYS A 632 21.93 -7.09 5.46
C LYS A 632 22.08 -7.09 3.93
N LEU A 633 21.82 -5.98 3.24
CA LEU A 633 22.06 -5.87 1.80
C LEU A 633 23.54 -5.94 1.43
N LYS A 634 24.42 -5.26 2.16
CA LYS A 634 25.87 -5.29 1.93
C LYS A 634 26.45 -6.70 2.11
N SER A 635 25.97 -7.47 3.09
CA SER A 635 26.46 -8.84 3.33
C SER A 635 26.15 -9.81 2.18
N TYR A 636 25.22 -9.45 1.30
CA TYR A 636 24.87 -10.25 0.12
C TYR A 636 25.75 -9.96 -1.10
N GLY A 637 26.60 -8.93 -1.04
CA GLY A 637 27.47 -8.52 -2.14
C GLY A 637 26.69 -8.16 -3.41
N ASN A 638 27.25 -8.50 -4.57
CA ASN A 638 26.68 -8.14 -5.89
C ASN A 638 25.63 -9.13 -6.41
N LYS A 639 25.13 -10.06 -5.58
CA LYS A 639 24.11 -11.01 -6.01
C LYS A 639 22.81 -10.26 -6.29
N LYS A 640 22.42 -10.20 -7.56
CA LYS A 640 21.15 -9.61 -7.98
C LYS A 640 20.02 -10.49 -7.43
N ARG A 641 19.17 -9.90 -6.59
CA ARG A 641 17.99 -10.57 -6.03
C ARG A 641 16.74 -10.10 -6.72
N GLU A 642 15.74 -10.95 -6.70
CA GLU A 642 14.42 -10.55 -7.12
C GLU A 642 13.78 -9.64 -6.06
N GLU A 643 12.99 -8.69 -6.55
CA GLU A 643 12.27 -7.72 -5.71
C GLU A 643 11.39 -8.41 -4.65
N LEU A 644 10.77 -9.54 -4.99
CA LEU A 644 9.90 -10.30 -4.10
C LEU A 644 10.68 -10.91 -2.93
N GLU A 645 11.82 -11.54 -3.22
CA GLU A 645 12.70 -12.14 -2.22
C GLU A 645 13.25 -11.05 -1.28
N GLU A 646 13.70 -9.93 -1.85
CA GLU A 646 14.21 -8.79 -1.09
C GLU A 646 13.13 -8.18 -0.18
N ASN A 647 11.89 -8.05 -0.66
CA ASN A 647 10.75 -7.60 0.14
C ASN A 647 10.43 -8.55 1.30
N ALA A 648 10.44 -9.87 1.07
CA ALA A 648 10.20 -10.87 2.11
C ALA A 648 11.28 -10.82 3.22
N LEU A 649 12.55 -10.70 2.83
CA LEU A 649 13.68 -10.58 3.76
C LEU A 649 13.66 -9.27 4.56
N PHE A 650 13.16 -8.19 3.95
CA PHE A 650 12.94 -6.93 4.67
C PHE A 650 11.81 -7.07 5.69
N ARG A 651 10.68 -7.69 5.32
CA ARG A 651 9.57 -7.98 6.24
C ARG A 651 10.05 -8.82 7.43
N GLU A 652 10.82 -9.87 7.18
CA GLU A 652 11.43 -10.68 8.24
C GLU A 652 12.31 -9.84 9.17
N LEU A 653 13.21 -9.00 8.60
CA LEU A 653 14.05 -8.10 9.40
C LEU A 653 13.18 -7.15 10.23
N TYR A 654 12.15 -6.56 9.65
CA TYR A 654 11.24 -5.65 10.34
C TYR A 654 10.57 -6.34 11.54
N MET A 655 10.03 -7.55 11.32
CA MET A 655 9.36 -8.32 12.37
C MET A 655 10.31 -8.68 13.51
N ASN A 656 11.58 -8.91 13.19
CA ASN A 656 12.62 -9.19 14.18
C ASN A 656 13.25 -7.94 14.81
N THR A 657 12.86 -6.73 14.41
CA THR A 657 13.50 -5.48 14.88
C THR A 657 12.47 -4.42 15.25
N ALA A 658 12.03 -3.62 14.29
CA ALA A 658 11.12 -2.49 14.51
C ALA A 658 9.81 -2.92 15.18
N PHE A 659 9.25 -4.07 14.80
CA PHE A 659 8.04 -4.60 15.45
C PHE A 659 8.27 -4.96 16.93
N VAL A 660 9.40 -5.59 17.24
CA VAL A 660 9.78 -5.93 18.63
C VAL A 660 9.94 -4.67 19.48
N LEU A 661 10.50 -3.61 18.91
CA LEU A 661 10.65 -2.32 19.60
C LEU A 661 9.32 -1.57 19.70
N CYS A 662 8.41 -1.76 18.74
CA CYS A 662 7.11 -1.10 18.69
C CYS A 662 6.12 -1.76 19.66
N GLY A 663 5.80 -1.07 20.76
CA GLY A 663 4.74 -1.49 21.68
C GLY A 663 5.12 -2.61 22.65
N THR A 664 6.12 -3.46 22.35
CA THR A 664 6.58 -4.52 23.27
C THR A 664 7.64 -4.02 24.24
N VAL A 665 8.73 -3.42 23.75
CA VAL A 665 9.77 -2.84 24.61
C VAL A 665 9.25 -1.50 25.17
N PRO A 666 9.24 -1.30 26.50
CA PRO A 666 8.83 -0.05 27.12
C PRO A 666 9.87 1.02 26.80
N MET A 667 9.48 1.94 25.93
CA MET A 667 10.31 3.02 25.45
C MET A 667 9.52 4.33 25.57
N PRO A 668 10.16 5.46 25.94
CA PRO A 668 9.49 6.76 25.95
C PRO A 668 8.83 7.06 24.60
N GLN A 669 7.74 7.83 24.60
CA GLN A 669 7.13 8.28 23.35
C GLN A 669 8.17 9.06 22.53
N TYR A 670 8.21 8.80 21.22
CA TYR A 670 9.08 9.57 20.34
C TYR A 670 8.61 11.02 20.29
N ASP A 671 9.48 11.92 20.73
CA ASP A 671 9.30 13.36 20.62
C ASP A 671 10.66 13.96 20.29
N MET A 672 10.76 14.56 19.10
CA MET A 672 12.01 15.15 18.61
C MET A 672 12.52 16.33 19.45
N LEU A 673 11.67 16.91 20.29
CA LEU A 673 12.00 18.04 21.16
C LEU A 673 12.35 17.59 22.59
N ASN A 674 12.00 16.38 22.98
CA ASN A 674 12.33 15.84 24.30
C ASN A 674 13.72 15.18 24.28
N VAL A 675 14.77 15.99 24.51
CA VAL A 675 16.16 15.49 24.49
C VAL A 675 16.42 14.36 25.49
N ASN A 676 15.82 14.41 26.69
CA ASN A 676 15.99 13.35 27.68
C ASN A 676 15.32 12.06 27.21
N GLY A 677 14.10 12.15 26.70
CA GLY A 677 13.38 11.02 26.11
C GLY A 677 14.14 10.42 24.92
N LEU A 678 14.69 11.24 24.03
CA LEU A 678 15.51 10.78 22.91
C LEU A 678 16.81 10.11 23.36
N ALA A 679 17.46 10.60 24.43
CA ALA A 679 18.66 9.99 24.98
C ALA A 679 18.36 8.60 25.58
N GLU A 680 17.26 8.47 26.31
CA GLU A 680 16.78 7.18 26.82
C GLU A 680 16.45 6.21 25.67
N ARG A 681 15.73 6.69 24.66
CA ARG A 681 15.43 5.91 23.44
C ARG A 681 16.72 5.47 22.73
N ALA A 682 17.69 6.38 22.56
CA ALA A 682 18.97 6.06 21.93
C ALA A 682 19.74 4.98 22.69
N ALA A 683 19.73 5.00 24.03
CA ALA A 683 20.34 3.95 24.84
C ALA A 683 19.67 2.59 24.63
N ILE A 684 18.33 2.55 24.61
CA ILE A 684 17.55 1.33 24.34
C ILE A 684 17.86 0.78 22.94
N LEU A 685 17.79 1.63 21.92
CA LEU A 685 18.04 1.25 20.52
C LEU A 685 19.48 0.78 20.31
N LYS A 686 20.46 1.41 20.97
CA LYS A 686 21.86 0.99 20.94
C LYS A 686 22.04 -0.40 21.57
N ALA A 687 21.51 -0.61 22.78
CA ALA A 687 21.60 -1.90 23.47
C ALA A 687 20.91 -3.02 22.67
N PHE A 688 19.74 -2.74 22.10
CA PHE A 688 19.06 -3.69 21.21
C PHE A 688 19.91 -4.01 19.98
N ARG A 689 20.46 -2.99 19.31
CA ARG A 689 21.28 -3.16 18.11
C ARG A 689 22.50 -4.04 18.37
N GLU A 690 23.26 -3.77 19.44
CA GLU A 690 24.46 -4.53 19.80
C GLU A 690 24.12 -6.01 20.03
N GLN A 691 23.07 -6.28 20.80
CA GLN A 691 22.57 -7.62 21.06
C GLN A 691 22.07 -8.33 19.79
N TYR A 692 21.33 -7.61 18.94
CA TYR A 692 20.73 -8.15 17.73
C TYR A 692 21.80 -8.48 16.69
N VAL A 693 22.78 -7.60 16.48
CA VAL A 693 23.90 -7.85 15.56
C VAL A 693 24.73 -9.05 16.00
N ALA A 694 24.92 -9.24 17.31
CA ALA A 694 25.71 -10.36 17.83
C ALA A 694 25.02 -11.73 17.69
N SER A 695 23.68 -11.78 17.64
CA SER A 695 22.94 -13.03 17.75
C SER A 695 21.90 -13.29 16.68
N ASN A 696 21.55 -12.28 15.88
CA ASN A 696 20.44 -12.27 14.93
C ASN A 696 19.12 -12.82 15.53
N ASN A 697 18.92 -12.63 16.83
CA ASN A 697 17.76 -13.15 17.56
C ASN A 697 17.23 -12.09 18.52
N PRO A 698 16.04 -11.51 18.27
CA PRO A 698 15.50 -10.46 19.12
C PRO A 698 15.05 -10.95 20.50
N LEU A 699 14.73 -12.24 20.64
CA LEU A 699 14.26 -12.80 21.92
C LEU A 699 15.33 -12.72 23.00
N LYS A 700 16.61 -12.81 22.62
CA LYS A 700 17.73 -12.68 23.56
C LYS A 700 17.79 -11.28 24.20
N TYR A 701 17.34 -10.23 23.52
CA TYR A 701 17.16 -8.92 24.16
C TYR A 701 15.92 -8.93 25.05
N LEU A 702 14.78 -9.39 24.52
CA LEU A 702 13.50 -9.37 25.24
C LEU A 702 13.55 -10.11 26.59
N VAL A 703 14.27 -11.22 26.69
CA VAL A 703 14.43 -11.98 27.95
C VAL A 703 15.14 -11.15 29.04
N THR A 704 15.92 -10.14 28.64
CA THR A 704 16.62 -9.23 29.58
C THR A 704 15.84 -7.96 29.90
N GLN A 705 14.72 -7.71 29.21
CA GLN A 705 13.94 -6.48 29.33
C GLN A 705 12.56 -6.73 29.92
N ARG A 706 12.06 -5.76 30.69
CA ARG A 706 10.61 -5.71 30.98
C ARG A 706 9.89 -5.51 29.65
N SER A 707 8.87 -6.32 29.38
CA SER A 707 8.12 -6.27 28.12
C SER A 707 6.63 -6.07 28.40
N LYS A 708 5.95 -5.30 27.55
CA LYS A 708 4.50 -5.17 27.57
C LYS A 708 3.86 -6.38 26.87
N PRO A 709 2.67 -6.82 27.31
CA PRO A 709 1.94 -7.88 26.60
C PRO A 709 1.57 -7.41 25.18
N LEU A 710 1.60 -8.34 24.24
CA LEU A 710 1.16 -8.11 22.86
C LEU A 710 -0.37 -8.15 22.81
N ASP A 711 -0.98 -7.09 22.27
CA ASP A 711 -2.41 -7.10 21.90
C ASP A 711 -2.53 -7.44 20.41
N ILE A 712 -2.95 -8.67 20.12
CA ILE A 712 -3.02 -9.19 18.74
C ILE A 712 -4.03 -8.38 17.90
N PHE A 713 -5.06 -7.82 18.51
CA PHE A 713 -6.07 -7.03 17.80
C PHE A 713 -5.57 -5.62 17.46
N ALA A 714 -4.56 -5.11 18.18
CA ALA A 714 -3.93 -3.83 17.88
C ALA A 714 -3.05 -3.86 16.61
N TYR A 715 -2.84 -5.04 16.01
CA TYR A 715 -1.98 -5.25 14.85
C TYR A 715 -2.75 -5.59 13.57
N ALA A 716 -4.03 -5.20 13.50
CA ALA A 716 -4.79 -5.24 12.26
C ALA A 716 -4.54 -3.97 11.43
N VAL A 717 -4.54 -4.12 10.10
CA VAL A 717 -4.44 -2.98 9.18
C VAL A 717 -5.68 -2.11 9.33
N ASP A 718 -5.46 -0.85 9.69
CA ASP A 718 -6.53 0.11 9.88
C ASP A 718 -6.92 0.78 8.55
N LEU A 719 -8.09 0.40 8.03
CA LEU A 719 -8.68 0.94 6.80
C LEU A 719 -9.86 1.88 7.06
N VAL A 720 -10.24 2.08 8.33
CA VAL A 720 -11.44 2.85 8.71
C VAL A 720 -11.19 3.87 9.81
N GLY A 721 -9.98 3.93 10.35
CA GLY A 721 -9.60 4.90 11.36
C GLY A 721 -9.26 6.27 10.78
N GLU A 722 -8.87 7.16 11.69
CA GLU A 722 -8.66 8.59 11.42
C GLU A 722 -7.65 8.87 10.30
N HIS A 723 -6.73 7.96 10.00
CA HIS A 723 -5.74 8.15 8.93
C HIS A 723 -6.18 7.62 7.56
N ALA A 724 -7.22 6.77 7.53
CA ALA A 724 -7.67 6.08 6.33
C ALA A 724 -8.94 6.71 5.71
N ILE A 725 -9.73 7.42 6.52
CA ILE A 725 -10.96 8.12 6.12
C ILE A 725 -10.74 9.63 6.30
N ASP A 726 -11.04 10.41 5.24
CA ASP A 726 -11.06 11.88 5.28
C ASP A 726 -12.42 12.43 5.77
#